data_AF-A0A1E4B4F0-F1
#
_entry.id   AF-A0A1E4B4F0-F1
#
_cell.length_a   1.000
_cell.length_b   1.000
_cell.length_c   1.000
_cell.angle_alpha   90.00
_cell.angle_beta   90.00
_cell.angle_gamma   90.00
#
_symmetry.space_group_name_H-M   'P 1'
#
loop_
_entity.id
_entity.type
_entity.pdbx_description
1 polymer ?
#
loop_
_entity_poly.entity_id
_entity_poly.type
_entity_poly.pdbx_seq_one_letter_code
_entity_poly.pdbx_strand_id
1 'polypeptide(L)'
;MLLLGTIGSRGGDRLSDLYKVAIIGSGPAGLSAAARAAAIGMSHVLIEKTDHLSDTIFKYQKGKHVMATPANLVLRSDLDFDAGKREAILGTWDEQIATGRVNVKLNAEVTKVEGAKGNFAIHLRSGEVVAAEAIVLAIGTQGNPNRLRCPGADSPMIQYQLDDPGEYFDEHITVIGSGDAGIENALGLAADPAQRNVVTILNRSADFARAKAANVALLEEAEREGRIFVRRETTPAEVRDGELLLDTRDGQEAIPCQRIIARTGSQPPRGFVEAMGIEFSSSEPGAFPKLSPVFETTTPGIHVIGALAGYPLIKHCMNQGYDVIEFLNGNADLKPADEPILAEKFNHLPGNRNVDEWLGVFGDNIGILADLSTLQLRELMLDSTAHAYEPGDVIFRRNEPGSSMFAIAEGSVAVEVSPHDPSITVPIEQGSIFGEVGLISGRRRGATVRAAEPVIALELSRTAALKLLATSPGAARAVTAISIERQLLQMFGSGLTREDVAPLVASAEVMQARAGQVIVTEGADDKDIFIIRRGSMIVEKEIGGKPVFLSYLPAGSYFGEMAVIDGSARTATVKAAIKSEVIRLPGDGFLALLDKNPALREKALADMAGRRATNAFIESRKGDFTGAVDLYSETAAFLVDNGIGEATDVLLIDEKLCIGCDNCEKACADSHDGLSRLDREAGRSYAHLHVPTSCRHCEHPHCMADCPPNAIHRGPDGEVFIDETCIGCGNCQRNCPYGVIRMDAKPPKKPSLLQWMLFGAGPGPGEAPYGWRKKEAAKQQMPEAKLAIKCDMCSGIDGGPACVRACPTGAAIRVSPDKFLTFTKLTEDVE
;
A
#
# COMPACT_ATOMS: atom_id res chain seq x y z
N MET A 1 -32.74 81.17 2.93
CA MET A 1 -33.11 81.35 4.35
C MET A 1 -34.57 80.92 4.45
N LEU A 2 -35.00 79.77 4.97
CA LEU A 2 -34.64 78.94 6.13
C LEU A 2 -34.83 77.44 5.74
N LEU A 3 -33.87 76.53 5.97
CA LEU A 3 -33.56 75.73 7.17
C LEU A 3 -34.43 74.45 7.36
N LEU A 4 -33.81 73.32 6.99
CA LEU A 4 -33.62 72.04 7.72
C LEU A 4 -34.73 71.44 8.62
N GLY A 5 -34.98 70.14 8.43
CA GLY A 5 -35.77 69.29 9.33
C GLY A 5 -35.52 67.78 9.13
N THR A 6 -34.40 67.29 9.68
CA THR A 6 -34.15 65.97 10.31
C THR A 6 -34.50 64.65 9.60
N ILE A 7 -33.42 63.94 9.24
CA ILE A 7 -33.33 62.50 8.98
C ILE A 7 -33.47 61.75 10.32
N GLY A 8 -34.43 60.83 10.40
CA GLY A 8 -34.54 59.84 11.48
C GLY A 8 -34.04 58.49 10.98
N SER A 9 -32.87 58.07 11.45
CA SER A 9 -32.31 56.74 11.28
C SER A 9 -33.09 55.72 12.12
N ARG A 10 -33.78 54.79 11.48
CA ARG A 10 -34.08 53.48 12.06
C ARG A 10 -33.20 52.46 11.35
N GLY A 11 -32.08 52.12 11.98
CA GLY A 11 -31.37 50.88 11.70
C GLY A 11 -32.24 49.73 12.17
N GLY A 12 -33.05 49.20 11.26
CA GLY A 12 -33.59 47.86 11.40
C GLY A 12 -32.59 46.91 10.78
N ASP A 13 -32.05 45.99 11.58
CA ASP A 13 -31.49 44.75 11.07
C ASP A 13 -32.55 44.14 10.14
N ARG A 14 -32.25 44.09 8.84
CA ARG A 14 -33.06 43.35 7.89
C ARG A 14 -32.84 41.88 8.24
N LEU A 15 -33.75 41.26 9.00
CA LEU A 15 -33.88 39.81 8.94
C LEU A 15 -34.12 39.46 7.46
N SER A 16 -33.18 38.72 6.88
CA SER A 16 -33.36 38.09 5.58
C SER A 16 -34.57 37.17 5.63
N ASP A 17 -35.31 37.06 4.53
CA ASP A 17 -36.44 36.13 4.40
C ASP A 17 -35.98 34.71 4.81
N LEU A 18 -36.77 34.03 5.64
CA LEU A 18 -36.46 32.69 6.11
C LEU A 18 -36.48 31.69 4.94
N TYR A 19 -35.32 31.12 4.62
CA TYR A 19 -35.21 30.10 3.57
C TYR A 19 -35.68 28.73 4.08
N LYS A 20 -36.24 27.89 3.20
CA LYS A 20 -36.49 26.48 3.56
C LYS A 20 -35.18 25.73 3.74
N VAL A 21 -34.19 26.00 2.89
CA VAL A 21 -32.88 25.36 2.97
C VAL A 21 -31.75 26.33 2.64
N ALA A 22 -30.70 26.33 3.46
CA ALA A 22 -29.42 26.95 3.12
C ALA A 22 -28.40 25.88 2.76
N ILE A 23 -27.76 26.03 1.60
CA ILE A 23 -26.76 25.09 1.07
C ILE A 23 -25.40 25.78 1.18
N ILE A 24 -24.49 25.21 1.96
CA ILE A 24 -23.20 25.83 2.26
C ILE A 24 -22.10 25.10 1.47
N GLY A 25 -21.50 25.81 0.50
CA GLY A 25 -20.46 25.32 -0.40
C GLY A 25 -21.00 24.98 -1.80
N SER A 26 -20.37 25.53 -2.83
CA SER A 26 -20.77 25.36 -4.24
C SER A 26 -19.98 24.28 -4.99
N GLY A 27 -19.47 23.27 -4.28
CA GLY A 27 -18.95 22.07 -4.94
C GLY A 27 -20.05 21.32 -5.72
N PRO A 28 -19.72 20.27 -6.48
CA PRO A 28 -20.69 19.54 -7.31
C PRO A 28 -21.95 19.08 -6.57
N ALA A 29 -21.78 18.63 -5.32
CA ALA A 29 -22.90 18.24 -4.46
C ALA A 29 -23.82 19.42 -4.14
N GLY A 30 -23.23 20.56 -3.75
CA GLY A 30 -23.97 21.77 -3.41
C GLY A 30 -24.66 22.41 -4.61
N LEU A 31 -23.99 22.41 -5.77
CA LEU A 31 -24.61 22.84 -7.03
C LEU A 31 -25.81 21.98 -7.40
N SER A 32 -25.67 20.65 -7.31
CA SER A 32 -26.77 19.73 -7.60
C SER A 32 -27.94 19.91 -6.64
N ALA A 33 -27.67 20.08 -5.34
CA ALA A 33 -28.70 20.40 -4.35
C ALA A 33 -29.39 21.74 -4.67
N ALA A 34 -28.63 22.78 -5.01
CA ALA A 34 -29.20 24.09 -5.29
C ALA A 34 -30.02 24.10 -6.59
N ALA A 35 -29.54 23.41 -7.62
CA ALA A 35 -30.26 23.20 -8.86
C ALA A 35 -31.57 22.44 -8.63
N ARG A 36 -31.54 21.38 -7.81
CA ARG A 36 -32.75 20.62 -7.48
C ARG A 36 -33.76 21.44 -6.70
N ALA A 37 -33.31 22.19 -5.70
CA ALA A 37 -34.17 23.08 -4.91
C ALA A 37 -34.83 24.13 -5.80
N ALA A 38 -34.10 24.70 -6.77
CA ALA A 38 -34.65 25.62 -7.75
C ALA A 38 -35.67 24.94 -8.67
N ALA A 39 -35.37 23.74 -9.19
CA ALA A 39 -36.22 23.01 -10.13
C ALA A 39 -37.61 22.68 -9.55
N ILE A 40 -37.70 22.41 -8.25
CA ILE A 40 -38.97 22.13 -7.55
C ILE A 40 -39.60 23.37 -6.88
N GLY A 41 -38.98 24.55 -7.02
CA GLY A 41 -39.47 25.80 -6.44
C GLY A 41 -39.34 25.90 -4.92
N MET A 42 -38.42 25.15 -4.30
CA MET A 42 -38.13 25.23 -2.87
C MET A 42 -37.37 26.54 -2.57
N SER A 43 -37.78 27.30 -1.53
CA SER A 43 -37.07 28.50 -1.09
C SER A 43 -35.66 28.15 -0.59
N HIS A 44 -34.62 28.59 -1.27
CA HIS A 44 -33.24 28.19 -0.99
C HIS A 44 -32.24 29.34 -1.15
N VAL A 45 -31.04 29.14 -0.60
CA VAL A 45 -29.85 29.95 -0.88
C VAL A 45 -28.60 29.08 -0.91
N LEU A 46 -27.80 29.19 -1.96
CA LEU A 46 -26.47 28.60 -2.08
C LEU A 46 -25.42 29.63 -1.65
N ILE A 47 -24.61 29.28 -0.65
CA ILE A 47 -23.62 30.16 -0.05
C ILE A 47 -22.22 29.68 -0.43
N GLU A 48 -21.42 30.53 -1.07
CA GLU A 48 -20.05 30.24 -1.48
C GLU A 48 -19.10 31.33 -0.98
N LYS A 49 -17.96 30.93 -0.41
CA LYS A 49 -16.95 31.84 0.14
C LYS A 49 -16.14 32.54 -0.95
N THR A 50 -16.03 31.94 -2.13
CA THR A 50 -15.30 32.51 -3.28
C THR A 50 -16.17 33.40 -4.15
N ASP A 51 -15.52 34.09 -5.09
CA ASP A 51 -16.13 34.95 -6.11
C ASP A 51 -16.63 34.18 -7.35
N HIS A 52 -16.48 32.85 -7.35
CA HIS A 52 -16.89 31.94 -8.41
C HIS A 52 -17.41 30.63 -7.80
N LEU A 53 -18.09 29.82 -8.61
CA LEU A 53 -18.67 28.52 -8.22
C LEU A 53 -17.65 27.38 -8.34
N SER A 54 -17.88 26.28 -7.63
CA SER A 54 -17.10 25.03 -7.77
C SER A 54 -15.59 25.20 -7.53
N ASP A 55 -15.19 25.99 -6.52
CA ASP A 55 -13.79 26.33 -6.19
C ASP A 55 -12.83 25.12 -6.19
N THR A 56 -13.29 23.96 -5.70
CA THR A 56 -12.47 22.73 -5.70
C THR A 56 -12.09 22.28 -7.13
N ILE A 57 -13.03 22.31 -8.07
CA ILE A 57 -12.79 21.90 -9.46
C ILE A 57 -12.17 23.06 -10.24
N PHE A 58 -12.52 24.31 -9.92
CA PHE A 58 -11.86 25.50 -10.45
C PHE A 58 -10.34 25.44 -10.21
N LYS A 59 -9.93 25.03 -9.00
CA LYS A 59 -8.52 24.82 -8.60
C LYS A 59 -7.91 23.50 -9.05
N TYR A 60 -8.61 22.70 -9.86
CA TYR A 60 -7.91 21.62 -10.56
C TYR A 60 -6.95 22.20 -11.58
N GLN A 61 -5.88 21.47 -11.89
CA GLN A 61 -4.93 21.91 -12.91
C GLN A 61 -5.64 22.27 -14.22
N LYS A 62 -5.17 23.32 -14.88
CA LYS A 62 -5.71 23.79 -16.15
C LYS A 62 -5.69 22.69 -17.21
N GLY A 63 -6.79 22.59 -17.98
CA GLY A 63 -6.95 21.58 -19.01
C GLY A 63 -7.13 20.14 -18.49
N LYS A 64 -7.22 19.92 -17.17
CA LYS A 64 -7.46 18.60 -16.58
C LYS A 64 -8.68 17.94 -17.20
N HIS A 65 -8.54 16.68 -17.58
CA HIS A 65 -9.68 15.83 -17.93
C HIS A 65 -10.31 15.29 -16.64
N VAL A 66 -11.57 15.65 -16.40
CA VAL A 66 -12.33 15.22 -15.23
C VAL A 66 -13.23 14.05 -15.64
N MET A 67 -13.17 12.96 -14.87
CA MET A 67 -13.90 11.72 -15.18
C MET A 67 -15.26 11.67 -14.47
N ALA A 68 -16.29 11.21 -15.17
CA ALA A 68 -17.62 10.92 -14.62
C ALA A 68 -17.76 9.46 -14.14
N THR A 69 -16.98 9.07 -13.13
CA THR A 69 -16.97 7.71 -12.55
C THR A 69 -17.96 7.59 -11.38
N PRO A 70 -18.67 6.45 -11.21
CA PRO A 70 -18.78 5.29 -12.10
C PRO A 70 -19.62 5.56 -13.35
N ALA A 71 -19.23 4.98 -14.49
CA ALA A 71 -19.93 5.19 -15.76
C ALA A 71 -21.35 4.59 -15.74
N ASN A 72 -21.54 3.47 -15.06
CA ASN A 72 -22.81 2.75 -14.91
C ASN A 72 -23.76 3.36 -13.87
N LEU A 73 -23.30 4.32 -13.06
CA LEU A 73 -24.18 5.03 -12.13
C LEU A 73 -25.04 6.03 -12.90
N VAL A 74 -26.35 6.01 -12.71
CA VAL A 74 -27.25 7.00 -13.31
C VAL A 74 -27.04 8.35 -12.62
N LEU A 75 -26.91 9.44 -13.41
CA LEU A 75 -26.90 10.81 -12.89
C LEU A 75 -28.34 11.31 -12.76
N ARG A 76 -28.75 11.70 -11.55
CA ARG A 76 -30.10 12.24 -11.26
C ARG A 76 -30.15 13.77 -11.18
N SER A 77 -28.99 14.39 -10.98
CA SER A 77 -28.83 15.84 -10.90
C SER A 77 -29.52 16.56 -12.05
N ASP A 78 -30.14 17.72 -11.75
CA ASP A 78 -30.66 18.64 -12.78
C ASP A 78 -29.54 19.39 -13.54
N LEU A 79 -28.27 19.13 -13.17
CA LEU A 79 -27.07 19.59 -13.88
C LEU A 79 -26.41 18.44 -14.64
N ASP A 80 -25.98 18.73 -15.86
CA ASP A 80 -25.28 17.77 -16.71
C ASP A 80 -23.85 17.54 -16.22
N PHE A 81 -23.40 16.28 -16.28
CA PHE A 81 -22.02 15.95 -15.97
C PHE A 81 -21.57 14.70 -16.72
N ASP A 82 -20.72 14.94 -17.71
CA ASP A 82 -20.00 13.91 -18.46
C ASP A 82 -18.48 14.12 -18.33
N ALA A 83 -17.72 13.08 -18.68
CA ALA A 83 -16.26 13.18 -18.70
C ALA A 83 -15.82 14.24 -19.73
N GLY A 84 -14.95 15.16 -19.32
CA GLY A 84 -14.60 16.31 -20.14
C GLY A 84 -13.48 17.16 -19.57
N LYS A 85 -13.08 18.20 -20.32
CA LYS A 85 -12.12 19.19 -19.81
C LYS A 85 -12.74 19.99 -18.68
N ARG A 86 -11.95 20.30 -17.65
CA ARG A 86 -12.30 21.14 -16.50
C ARG A 86 -13.09 22.38 -16.90
N GLU A 87 -12.61 23.14 -17.88
CA GLU A 87 -13.21 24.40 -18.31
C GLU A 87 -14.59 24.21 -18.95
N ALA A 88 -14.78 23.13 -19.72
CA ALA A 88 -16.06 22.82 -20.33
C ALA A 88 -17.10 22.47 -19.27
N ILE A 89 -16.72 21.66 -18.28
CA ILE A 89 -17.61 21.26 -17.18
C ILE A 89 -18.01 22.48 -16.34
N LEU A 90 -17.04 23.33 -15.95
CA LEU A 90 -17.33 24.55 -15.19
C LEU A 90 -18.25 25.49 -15.98
N GLY A 91 -17.98 25.69 -17.28
CA GLY A 91 -18.82 26.52 -18.15
C GLY A 91 -20.25 26.00 -18.26
N THR A 92 -20.44 24.69 -18.42
CA THR A 92 -21.78 24.07 -18.43
C THR A 92 -22.52 24.29 -17.12
N TRP A 93 -21.86 24.09 -15.97
CA TRP A 93 -22.50 24.31 -14.67
C TRP A 93 -22.83 25.78 -14.42
N ASP A 94 -21.95 26.71 -14.76
CA ASP A 94 -22.22 28.14 -14.61
C ASP A 94 -23.44 28.58 -15.45
N GLU A 95 -23.54 28.10 -16.69
CA GLU A 95 -24.70 28.35 -17.57
C GLU A 95 -25.99 27.75 -17.00
N GLN A 96 -25.95 26.50 -16.54
CA GLN A 96 -27.12 25.80 -16.00
C GLN A 96 -27.61 26.39 -14.67
N ILE A 97 -26.69 26.84 -13.81
CA ILE A 97 -27.02 27.55 -12.57
C ILE A 97 -27.68 28.90 -12.86
N ALA A 98 -27.16 29.65 -13.84
CA ALA A 98 -27.73 30.93 -14.23
C ALA A 98 -29.12 30.77 -14.88
N THR A 99 -29.27 29.82 -15.80
CA THR A 99 -30.55 29.56 -16.49
C THR A 99 -31.61 28.94 -15.58
N GLY A 100 -31.20 28.09 -14.64
CA GLY A 100 -32.04 27.50 -13.59
C GLY A 100 -32.50 28.47 -12.50
N ARG A 101 -32.03 29.73 -12.52
CA ARG A 101 -32.35 30.77 -11.53
C ARG A 101 -32.08 30.35 -10.08
N VAL A 102 -31.00 29.62 -9.86
CA VAL A 102 -30.56 29.25 -8.52
C VAL A 102 -30.20 30.51 -7.74
N ASN A 103 -30.65 30.61 -6.49
CA ASN A 103 -30.33 31.74 -5.63
C ASN A 103 -28.92 31.55 -5.04
N VAL A 104 -27.94 32.28 -5.58
CA VAL A 104 -26.52 32.14 -5.22
C VAL A 104 -26.03 33.39 -4.50
N LYS A 105 -25.23 33.18 -3.46
CA LYS A 105 -24.52 34.21 -2.73
C LYS A 105 -23.02 33.92 -2.68
N LEU A 106 -22.28 34.63 -3.52
CA LEU A 106 -20.82 34.58 -3.61
C LEU A 106 -20.15 35.50 -2.58
N ASN A 107 -18.85 35.32 -2.35
CA ASN A 107 -18.05 36.06 -1.36
C ASN A 107 -18.65 36.01 0.06
N ALA A 108 -19.33 34.91 0.38
CA ALA A 108 -20.08 34.71 1.61
C ALA A 108 -19.49 33.52 2.38
N GLU A 109 -18.45 33.77 3.17
CA GLU A 109 -17.87 32.75 4.02
C GLU A 109 -18.68 32.58 5.31
N VAL A 110 -19.17 31.36 5.57
CA VAL A 110 -19.84 31.02 6.83
C VAL A 110 -18.81 30.86 7.94
N THR A 111 -19.00 31.57 9.05
CA THR A 111 -18.10 31.53 10.21
C THR A 111 -18.72 30.83 11.41
N LYS A 112 -20.05 30.86 11.54
CA LYS A 112 -20.78 30.27 12.66
C LYS A 112 -22.19 29.87 12.25
N VAL A 113 -22.70 28.77 12.81
CA VAL A 113 -24.09 28.35 12.71
C VAL A 113 -24.64 28.19 14.13
N GLU A 114 -25.83 28.72 14.38
CA GLU A 114 -26.55 28.62 15.65
C GLU A 114 -28.03 28.29 15.41
N GLY A 115 -28.73 27.86 16.45
CA GLY A 115 -30.17 27.56 16.39
C GLY A 115 -30.45 26.06 16.31
N ALA A 116 -31.64 25.73 15.83
CA ALA A 116 -32.13 24.35 15.73
C ALA A 116 -33.03 24.19 14.50
N LYS A 117 -33.38 22.95 14.16
CA LYS A 117 -34.28 22.60 13.05
C LYS A 117 -35.50 23.54 13.01
N GLY A 118 -35.74 24.16 11.86
CA GLY A 118 -36.80 25.13 11.63
C GLY A 118 -36.39 26.60 11.84
N ASN A 119 -35.26 26.89 12.48
CA ASN A 119 -34.80 28.26 12.72
C ASN A 119 -33.28 28.33 12.99
N PHE A 120 -32.48 28.07 11.96
CA PHE A 120 -31.04 28.26 12.01
C PHE A 120 -30.65 29.69 11.65
N ALA A 121 -29.64 30.21 12.35
CA ALA A 121 -28.95 31.46 12.06
C ALA A 121 -27.53 31.18 11.56
N ILE A 122 -27.24 31.57 10.33
CA ILE A 122 -25.98 31.32 9.63
C ILE A 122 -25.23 32.64 9.52
N HIS A 123 -24.15 32.78 10.29
CA HIS A 123 -23.35 33.99 10.37
C HIS A 123 -22.27 33.98 9.30
N LEU A 124 -22.20 35.06 8.53
CA LEU A 124 -21.19 35.25 7.49
C LEU A 124 -20.05 36.14 7.99
N ARG A 125 -18.86 35.99 7.40
CA ARG A 125 -17.68 36.83 7.71
C ARG A 125 -17.95 38.32 7.49
N SER A 126 -18.86 38.68 6.60
CA SER A 126 -19.30 40.06 6.37
C SER A 126 -20.09 40.67 7.54
N GLY A 127 -20.50 39.86 8.52
CA GLY A 127 -21.38 40.25 9.62
C GLY A 127 -22.87 40.07 9.31
N GLU A 128 -23.23 39.68 8.08
CA GLU A 128 -24.62 39.38 7.72
C GLU A 128 -25.06 38.01 8.27
N VAL A 129 -26.34 37.89 8.62
CA VAL A 129 -26.96 36.65 9.10
C VAL A 129 -28.03 36.17 8.12
N VAL A 130 -27.93 34.90 7.72
CA VAL A 130 -28.91 34.21 6.87
C VAL A 130 -29.73 33.25 7.73
N ALA A 131 -31.06 33.31 7.61
CA ALA A 131 -31.96 32.41 8.34
C ALA A 131 -32.46 31.26 7.45
N ALA A 132 -32.48 30.02 7.97
CA ALA A 132 -33.01 28.86 7.24
C ALA A 132 -33.66 27.80 8.15
N GLU A 133 -34.64 27.05 7.63
CA GLU A 133 -35.26 25.93 8.36
C GLU A 133 -34.37 24.68 8.41
N ALA A 134 -33.61 24.42 7.35
CA ALA A 134 -32.65 23.33 7.26
C ALA A 134 -31.32 23.78 6.64
N ILE A 135 -30.26 23.04 6.93
CA ILE A 135 -28.92 23.28 6.38
C ILE A 135 -28.45 22.03 5.61
N VAL A 136 -27.87 22.25 4.44
CA VAL A 136 -27.12 21.25 3.67
C VAL A 136 -25.66 21.69 3.61
N LEU A 137 -24.78 20.98 4.29
CA LEU A 137 -23.34 21.20 4.30
C LEU A 137 -22.70 20.45 3.13
N ALA A 138 -22.24 21.20 2.12
CA ALA A 138 -21.57 20.71 0.91
C ALA A 138 -20.14 21.28 0.78
N ILE A 139 -19.46 21.47 1.92
CA ILE A 139 -18.15 22.16 2.02
C ILE A 139 -16.94 21.30 1.61
N GLY A 140 -17.14 19.99 1.42
CA GLY A 140 -16.08 19.03 1.09
C GLY A 140 -14.94 18.98 2.13
N THR A 141 -13.77 18.47 1.71
CA THR A 141 -12.57 18.36 2.57
C THR A 141 -11.37 19.13 2.01
N GLN A 142 -11.35 19.44 0.71
CA GLN A 142 -10.17 19.96 -0.01
C GLN A 142 -9.68 21.34 0.48
N GLY A 143 -10.54 22.10 1.16
CA GLY A 143 -10.14 23.35 1.82
C GLY A 143 -9.17 23.16 2.99
N ASN A 144 -8.95 21.92 3.46
CA ASN A 144 -8.10 21.60 4.60
C ASN A 144 -7.07 20.49 4.24
N PRO A 145 -6.02 20.82 3.45
CA PRO A 145 -5.03 19.85 2.99
C PRO A 145 -4.12 19.35 4.12
N ASN A 146 -3.66 18.10 4.01
CA ASN A 146 -2.67 17.51 4.90
C ASN A 146 -1.33 18.23 4.76
N ARG A 147 -0.81 18.84 5.83
CA ARG A 147 0.53 19.45 5.81
C ARG A 147 1.64 18.40 5.90
N LEU A 148 2.80 18.69 5.32
CA LEU A 148 4.02 17.89 5.50
C LEU A 148 4.45 17.93 6.97
N ARG A 149 5.03 16.83 7.46
CA ARG A 149 5.46 16.66 8.85
C ARG A 149 6.94 16.27 8.91
N CYS A 150 7.78 17.11 8.36
CA CYS A 150 9.24 16.98 8.41
C CYS A 150 9.86 18.33 8.75
N PRO A 151 11.10 18.38 9.25
CA PRO A 151 11.84 19.63 9.36
C PRO A 151 11.83 20.41 8.03
N GLY A 152 11.60 21.72 8.11
CA GLY A 152 11.47 22.60 6.94
C GLY A 152 10.09 22.64 6.27
N ALA A 153 9.05 22.02 6.84
CA ALA A 153 7.70 21.95 6.26
C ALA A 153 6.97 23.31 6.10
N ASP A 154 7.48 24.39 6.71
CA ASP A 154 6.97 25.76 6.55
C ASP A 154 7.68 26.53 5.41
N SER A 155 8.57 25.87 4.65
CA SER A 155 9.31 26.48 3.55
C SER A 155 8.41 27.04 2.46
N PRO A 156 8.72 28.23 1.90
CA PRO A 156 7.98 28.80 0.77
C PRO A 156 8.10 27.98 -0.53
N MET A 157 9.02 27.02 -0.59
CA MET A 157 9.14 26.07 -1.69
C MET A 157 7.93 25.13 -1.81
N ILE A 158 7.13 24.99 -0.74
CA ILE A 158 6.04 24.02 -0.66
C ILE A 158 4.72 24.65 -1.07
N GLN A 159 4.10 24.08 -2.09
CA GLN A 159 2.76 24.40 -2.55
C GLN A 159 1.85 23.18 -2.38
N TYR A 160 0.64 23.39 -1.88
CA TYR A 160 -0.33 22.30 -1.69
C TYR A 160 -1.34 22.18 -2.86
N GLN A 161 -1.22 23.08 -3.84
CA GLN A 161 -2.05 23.19 -5.03
C GLN A 161 -1.15 23.46 -6.24
N LEU A 162 -1.67 23.16 -7.43
CA LEU A 162 -1.02 23.40 -8.72
C LEU A 162 -2.11 23.82 -9.70
N ASP A 163 -2.16 25.11 -10.01
CA ASP A 163 -3.26 25.69 -10.80
C ASP A 163 -2.98 25.60 -12.31
N ASP A 164 -1.78 26.00 -12.74
CA ASP A 164 -1.35 25.87 -14.13
C ASP A 164 0.08 25.27 -14.18
N PRO A 165 0.24 24.01 -14.61
CA PRO A 165 1.58 23.41 -14.75
C PRO A 165 2.43 24.14 -15.79
N GLY A 166 1.82 24.88 -16.72
CA GLY A 166 2.46 25.65 -17.78
C GLY A 166 3.25 26.88 -17.31
N GLU A 167 3.13 27.27 -16.03
CA GLU A 167 3.78 28.47 -15.49
C GLU A 167 5.24 28.25 -15.06
N TYR A 168 5.69 27.00 -14.97
CA TYR A 168 7.01 26.65 -14.43
C TYR A 168 7.99 26.25 -15.54
N PHE A 169 9.20 26.79 -15.49
CA PHE A 169 10.26 26.56 -16.46
C PHE A 169 11.60 26.38 -15.74
N ASP A 170 12.43 25.45 -16.21
CA ASP A 170 13.80 25.25 -15.75
C ASP A 170 13.94 24.94 -14.24
N GLU A 171 12.92 24.34 -13.63
CA GLU A 171 12.92 24.01 -12.20
C GLU A 171 13.05 22.49 -11.95
N HIS A 172 13.72 22.12 -10.85
CA HIS A 172 13.60 20.81 -10.22
C HIS A 172 12.38 20.81 -9.30
N ILE A 173 11.35 20.09 -9.70
CA ILE A 173 10.06 20.07 -9.03
C ILE A 173 9.80 18.67 -8.47
N THR A 174 9.62 18.58 -7.15
CA THR A 174 9.27 17.32 -6.48
C THR A 174 7.78 17.29 -6.12
N VAL A 175 7.04 16.34 -6.67
CA VAL A 175 5.65 16.06 -6.29
C VAL A 175 5.63 15.06 -5.14
N ILE A 176 5.05 15.46 -4.00
CA ILE A 176 4.94 14.61 -2.81
C ILE A 176 3.49 14.17 -2.66
N GLY A 177 3.24 12.89 -2.86
CA GLY A 177 1.90 12.30 -2.88
C GLY A 177 1.60 11.70 -4.25
N SER A 178 1.28 10.41 -4.24
CA SER A 178 1.21 9.55 -5.41
C SER A 178 -0.22 9.04 -5.69
N GLY A 179 -1.24 9.73 -5.18
CA GLY A 179 -2.63 9.52 -5.63
C GLY A 179 -2.88 10.15 -6.99
N ASP A 180 -4.09 9.98 -7.54
CA ASP A 180 -4.44 10.48 -8.89
C ASP A 180 -4.00 11.94 -9.14
N ALA A 181 -4.34 12.85 -8.21
CA ALA A 181 -3.99 14.27 -8.37
C ALA A 181 -2.48 14.54 -8.33
N GLY A 182 -1.69 13.74 -7.61
CA GLY A 182 -0.24 13.88 -7.62
C GLY A 182 0.38 13.40 -8.92
N ILE A 183 -0.09 12.26 -9.42
CA ILE A 183 0.34 11.70 -10.70
C ILE A 183 0.00 12.65 -11.86
N GLU A 184 -1.23 13.13 -11.90
CA GLU A 184 -1.71 14.09 -12.89
C GLU A 184 -0.90 15.38 -12.89
N ASN A 185 -0.56 15.92 -11.71
CA ASN A 185 0.27 17.10 -11.57
C ASN A 185 1.70 16.85 -12.08
N ALA A 186 2.30 15.71 -11.75
CA ALA A 186 3.63 15.34 -12.23
C ALA A 186 3.65 15.22 -13.77
N LEU A 187 2.64 14.57 -14.34
CA LEU A 187 2.47 14.46 -15.79
C LEU A 187 2.27 15.82 -16.44
N GLY A 188 1.48 16.71 -15.83
CA GLY A 188 1.26 18.08 -16.32
C GLY A 188 2.54 18.90 -16.36
N LEU A 189 3.35 18.85 -15.31
CA LEU A 189 4.64 19.58 -15.21
C LEU A 189 5.71 19.07 -16.18
N ALA A 190 5.57 17.84 -16.67
CA ALA A 190 6.47 17.19 -17.63
C ALA A 190 5.84 17.02 -19.02
N ALA A 191 4.70 17.68 -19.28
CA ALA A 191 3.96 17.52 -20.54
C ALA A 191 4.62 18.27 -21.71
N ASP A 192 5.13 19.48 -21.47
CA ASP A 192 5.76 20.31 -22.49
C ASP A 192 7.29 20.29 -22.35
N PRO A 193 8.02 19.68 -23.31
CA PRO A 193 9.48 19.66 -23.31
C PRO A 193 10.11 21.06 -23.32
N ALA A 194 9.41 22.08 -23.81
CA ALA A 194 9.90 23.46 -23.80
C ALA A 194 10.04 24.03 -22.38
N GLN A 195 9.34 23.47 -21.40
CA GLN A 195 9.47 23.88 -19.99
C GLN A 195 10.78 23.44 -19.35
N ARG A 196 11.39 22.35 -19.85
CA ARG A 196 12.67 21.81 -19.35
C ARG A 196 12.71 21.58 -17.83
N ASN A 197 11.55 21.31 -17.22
CA ASN A 197 11.46 20.97 -15.81
C ASN A 197 12.04 19.57 -15.55
N VAL A 198 12.69 19.41 -14.40
CA VAL A 198 13.11 18.10 -13.88
C VAL A 198 12.08 17.67 -12.85
N VAL A 199 11.18 16.77 -13.23
CA VAL A 199 10.06 16.36 -12.38
C VAL A 199 10.38 15.05 -11.67
N THR A 200 10.28 15.06 -10.34
CA THR A 200 10.39 13.86 -9.50
C THR A 200 9.09 13.65 -8.74
N ILE A 201 8.56 12.43 -8.69
CA ILE A 201 7.41 12.08 -7.84
C ILE A 201 7.82 11.07 -6.77
N LEU A 202 7.39 11.31 -5.53
CA LEU A 202 7.67 10.41 -4.40
C LEU A 202 6.45 9.54 -4.08
N ASN A 203 6.66 8.22 -4.07
CA ASN A 203 5.72 7.25 -3.54
C ASN A 203 6.32 6.59 -2.30
N ARG A 204 5.63 6.68 -1.16
CA ARG A 204 6.09 6.12 0.12
C ARG A 204 6.14 4.59 0.16
N SER A 205 5.38 3.94 -0.73
CA SER A 205 5.23 2.49 -0.83
C SER A 205 5.83 1.99 -2.15
N ALA A 206 5.92 0.68 -2.32
CA ALA A 206 6.26 0.08 -3.60
C ALA A 206 5.10 0.27 -4.61
N ASP A 207 3.86 0.08 -4.17
CA ASP A 207 2.65 0.18 -4.99
C ASP A 207 1.95 1.55 -4.91
N PHE A 208 1.18 1.88 -5.96
CA PHE A 208 0.35 3.09 -6.05
C PHE A 208 -1.09 2.85 -5.56
N ALA A 209 -1.25 2.45 -4.29
CA ALA A 209 -2.53 2.03 -3.71
C ALA A 209 -3.70 3.03 -3.84
N ARG A 210 -3.41 4.33 -3.95
CA ARG A 210 -4.40 5.42 -3.97
C ARG A 210 -4.66 5.99 -5.36
N ALA A 211 -4.05 5.44 -6.41
CA ALA A 211 -4.20 5.93 -7.77
C ALA A 211 -4.88 4.89 -8.66
N LYS A 212 -5.59 5.37 -9.67
CA LYS A 212 -6.20 4.53 -10.71
C LYS A 212 -5.11 3.93 -11.58
N ALA A 213 -5.29 2.68 -11.98
CA ALA A 213 -4.34 1.94 -12.81
C ALA A 213 -3.98 2.69 -14.12
N ALA A 214 -4.94 3.39 -14.74
CA ALA A 214 -4.70 4.19 -15.94
C ALA A 214 -3.70 5.33 -15.70
N ASN A 215 -3.81 6.04 -14.57
CA ASN A 215 -2.89 7.11 -14.21
C ASN A 215 -1.50 6.56 -13.89
N VAL A 216 -1.43 5.43 -13.19
CA VAL A 216 -0.16 4.74 -12.91
C VAL A 216 0.54 4.32 -14.21
N ALA A 217 -0.20 3.75 -15.16
CA ALA A 217 0.35 3.37 -16.46
C ALA A 217 0.92 4.57 -17.24
N LEU A 218 0.23 5.73 -17.22
CA LEU A 218 0.74 6.96 -17.83
C LEU A 218 2.01 7.47 -17.13
N LEU A 219 2.08 7.37 -15.80
CA LEU A 219 3.26 7.74 -15.03
C LEU A 219 4.46 6.87 -15.37
N GLU A 220 4.25 5.55 -15.46
CA GLU A 220 5.29 4.58 -15.78
C GLU A 220 5.77 4.72 -17.23
N GLU A 221 4.88 5.08 -18.16
CA GLU A 221 5.27 5.46 -19.51
C GLU A 221 6.20 6.69 -19.49
N ALA A 222 5.81 7.74 -18.77
CA ALA A 222 6.61 8.95 -18.64
C ALA A 222 7.98 8.70 -17.99
N GLU A 223 8.04 7.78 -17.02
CA GLU A 223 9.29 7.30 -16.43
C GLU A 223 10.17 6.59 -17.47
N ARG A 224 9.59 5.69 -18.27
CA ARG A 224 10.29 4.94 -19.30
C ARG A 224 10.84 5.83 -20.42
N GLU A 225 10.12 6.89 -20.76
CA GLU A 225 10.55 7.92 -21.70
C GLU A 225 11.58 8.90 -21.10
N GLY A 226 11.88 8.80 -19.81
CA GLY A 226 12.84 9.68 -19.11
C GLY A 226 12.30 11.08 -18.83
N ARG A 227 10.98 11.29 -18.93
CA ARG A 227 10.34 12.59 -18.65
C ARG A 227 10.13 12.86 -17.16
N ILE A 228 9.97 11.81 -16.36
CA ILE A 228 9.70 11.90 -14.92
C ILE A 228 10.54 10.88 -14.15
N PHE A 229 11.09 11.27 -13.00
CA PHE A 229 11.72 10.35 -12.05
C PHE A 229 10.69 9.86 -11.02
N VAL A 230 10.46 8.55 -10.94
CA VAL A 230 9.51 7.97 -9.98
C VAL A 230 10.27 7.29 -8.85
N ARG A 231 10.23 7.88 -7.65
CA ARG A 231 10.93 7.36 -6.47
C ARG A 231 9.96 6.56 -5.61
N ARG A 232 10.04 5.23 -5.69
CA ARG A 232 9.25 4.28 -4.88
C ARG A 232 9.90 4.07 -3.51
N GLU A 233 9.10 3.63 -2.54
CA GLU A 233 9.54 3.42 -1.15
C GLU A 233 10.28 4.62 -0.51
N THR A 234 9.97 5.84 -0.94
CA THR A 234 10.71 7.06 -0.60
C THR A 234 9.81 8.10 0.07
N THR A 235 10.31 8.75 1.12
CA THR A 235 9.60 9.81 1.86
C THR A 235 10.50 11.03 2.08
N PRO A 236 9.93 12.26 2.19
CA PRO A 236 10.72 13.44 2.56
C PRO A 236 11.21 13.33 4.01
N ALA A 237 12.52 13.46 4.22
CA ALA A 237 13.14 13.48 5.54
C ALA A 237 13.30 14.92 6.06
N GLU A 238 13.72 15.86 5.23
CA GLU A 238 13.91 17.28 5.58
C GLU A 238 13.87 18.16 4.33
N VAL A 239 13.21 19.31 4.41
CA VAL A 239 13.21 20.35 3.36
C VAL A 239 14.27 21.39 3.67
N ARG A 240 15.20 21.60 2.73
CA ARG A 240 16.28 22.60 2.82
C ARG A 240 16.15 23.60 1.67
N ASP A 241 16.89 24.70 1.76
CA ASP A 241 16.89 25.69 0.68
C ASP A 241 17.54 25.09 -0.59
N GLY A 242 16.77 24.98 -1.68
CA GLY A 242 17.21 24.42 -2.95
C GLY A 242 17.41 22.90 -3.00
N GLU A 243 17.19 22.17 -1.90
CA GLU A 243 17.38 20.73 -1.80
C GLU A 243 16.29 20.04 -0.96
N LEU A 244 16.01 18.78 -1.27
CA LEU A 244 15.14 17.92 -0.49
C LEU A 244 15.91 16.68 -0.03
N LEU A 245 16.01 16.48 1.28
CA LEU A 245 16.55 15.25 1.84
C LEU A 245 15.45 14.19 1.83
N LEU A 246 15.75 13.04 1.27
CA LEU A 246 14.87 11.89 1.13
C LEU A 246 15.32 10.76 2.06
N ASP A 247 14.38 10.12 2.73
CA ASP A 247 14.56 8.76 3.26
C ASP A 247 14.15 7.78 2.16
N THR A 248 15.14 7.06 1.62
CA THR A 248 14.95 6.01 0.60
C THR A 248 15.08 4.62 1.23
N ARG A 249 14.91 3.56 0.42
CA ARG A 249 15.16 2.17 0.86
C ARG A 249 16.60 1.96 1.34
N ASP A 250 17.56 2.56 0.63
CA ASP A 250 19.00 2.28 0.77
C ASP A 250 19.72 3.30 1.67
N GLY A 251 18.95 4.20 2.31
CA GLY A 251 19.47 5.26 3.17
C GLY A 251 18.99 6.65 2.76
N GLN A 252 19.64 7.67 3.30
CA GLN A 252 19.30 9.06 3.00
C GLN A 252 20.01 9.58 1.76
N GLU A 253 19.29 10.34 0.95
CA GLU A 253 19.80 10.96 -0.28
C GLU A 253 19.28 12.39 -0.39
N ALA A 254 20.15 13.34 -0.68
CA ALA A 254 19.75 14.71 -0.99
C ALA A 254 19.58 14.87 -2.50
N ILE A 255 18.46 15.47 -2.93
CA ILE A 255 18.21 15.80 -4.33
C ILE A 255 18.05 17.32 -4.50
N PRO A 256 18.48 17.90 -5.64
CA PRO A 256 18.12 19.26 -6.00
C PRO A 256 16.60 19.40 -6.10
N CYS A 257 16.05 20.43 -5.46
CA CYS A 257 14.62 20.68 -5.44
C CYS A 257 14.39 22.18 -5.24
N GLN A 258 13.79 22.86 -6.22
CA GLN A 258 13.41 24.27 -6.09
C GLN A 258 11.93 24.43 -5.69
N ARG A 259 11.10 23.44 -6.00
CA ARG A 259 9.67 23.48 -5.70
C ARG A 259 9.13 22.12 -5.28
N ILE A 260 8.25 22.14 -4.31
CA ILE A 260 7.54 20.97 -3.81
C ILE A 260 6.04 21.15 -4.07
N ILE A 261 5.43 20.22 -4.81
CA ILE A 261 3.98 20.15 -4.98
C ILE A 261 3.44 19.03 -4.08
N ALA A 262 2.92 19.40 -2.90
CA ALA A 262 2.42 18.48 -1.89
C ALA A 262 0.94 18.13 -2.15
N ARG A 263 0.69 16.90 -2.61
CA ARG A 263 -0.64 16.31 -2.87
C ARG A 263 -0.92 15.15 -1.90
N THR A 264 -0.82 15.46 -0.61
CA THR A 264 -0.89 14.52 0.53
C THR A 264 -2.31 14.24 1.04
N GLY A 265 -3.35 14.64 0.29
CA GLY A 265 -4.75 14.50 0.67
C GLY A 265 -5.27 15.65 1.55
N SER A 266 -6.49 15.50 2.08
CA SER A 266 -7.16 16.50 2.91
C SER A 266 -7.92 15.86 4.07
N GLN A 267 -8.35 16.65 5.05
CA GLN A 267 -9.09 16.22 6.23
C GLN A 267 -10.43 16.93 6.34
N PRO A 268 -11.46 16.29 6.91
CA PRO A 268 -12.66 16.98 7.35
C PRO A 268 -12.33 18.18 8.26
N PRO A 269 -13.00 19.33 8.11
CA PRO A 269 -12.80 20.49 8.98
C PRO A 269 -13.50 20.27 10.34
N ARG A 270 -13.02 19.31 11.13
CA ARG A 270 -13.66 18.81 12.37
C ARG A 270 -14.12 19.93 13.31
N GLY A 271 -13.24 20.85 13.68
CA GLY A 271 -13.59 21.90 14.64
C GLY A 271 -14.78 22.77 14.20
N PHE A 272 -14.93 23.01 12.89
CA PHE A 272 -16.09 23.75 12.37
C PHE A 272 -17.38 22.91 12.40
N VAL A 273 -17.28 21.62 12.11
CA VAL A 273 -18.42 20.68 12.09
C VAL A 273 -18.88 20.33 13.51
N GLU A 274 -17.95 20.05 14.42
CA GLU A 274 -18.23 19.78 15.84
C GLU A 274 -18.83 21.01 16.54
N ALA A 275 -18.45 22.23 16.13
CA ALA A 275 -19.07 23.46 16.64
C ALA A 275 -20.56 23.58 16.29
N MET A 276 -21.07 22.79 15.32
CA MET A 276 -22.50 22.68 14.99
C MET A 276 -23.20 21.53 15.75
N GLY A 277 -22.54 20.90 16.73
CA GLY A 277 -23.06 19.78 17.51
C GLY A 277 -23.04 18.43 16.79
N ILE A 278 -22.36 18.34 15.65
CA ILE A 278 -22.33 17.13 14.82
C ILE A 278 -21.28 16.15 15.35
N GLU A 279 -21.68 14.90 15.59
CA GLU A 279 -20.77 13.83 15.99
C GLU A 279 -20.10 13.17 14.79
N PHE A 280 -18.84 12.75 14.99
CA PHE A 280 -18.08 11.94 14.05
C PHE A 280 -18.16 10.45 14.40
N SER A 281 -17.96 9.59 13.41
CA SER A 281 -17.96 8.12 13.57
C SER A 281 -16.94 7.62 14.61
N SER A 282 -15.81 8.31 14.77
CA SER A 282 -14.83 8.03 15.83
C SER A 282 -14.05 9.29 16.22
N SER A 283 -13.11 9.19 17.17
CA SER A 283 -12.20 10.27 17.55
C SER A 283 -11.04 10.48 16.56
N GLU A 284 -10.91 9.63 15.53
CA GLU A 284 -9.80 9.68 14.58
C GLU A 284 -9.85 10.95 13.71
N PRO A 285 -8.73 11.68 13.51
CA PRO A 285 -8.74 12.93 12.74
C PRO A 285 -9.40 12.84 11.35
N GLY A 286 -9.27 11.69 10.68
CA GLY A 286 -9.84 11.43 9.35
C GLY A 286 -11.24 10.80 9.32
N ALA A 287 -11.88 10.60 10.46
CA ALA A 287 -13.25 10.08 10.50
C ALA A 287 -14.23 11.07 9.88
N PHE A 288 -15.37 10.57 9.38
CA PHE A 288 -16.45 11.38 8.81
C PHE A 288 -17.63 11.52 9.78
N PRO A 289 -18.50 12.53 9.61
CA PRO A 289 -19.71 12.68 10.40
C PRO A 289 -20.58 11.42 10.41
N LYS A 290 -21.26 11.15 11.53
CA LYS A 290 -22.32 10.14 11.57
C LYS A 290 -23.55 10.66 10.83
N LEU A 291 -24.02 9.90 9.85
CA LEU A 291 -25.13 10.28 8.98
C LEU A 291 -26.19 9.18 8.96
N SER A 292 -27.45 9.59 8.93
CA SER A 292 -28.56 8.72 8.56
C SER A 292 -28.56 8.42 7.05
N PRO A 293 -29.35 7.44 6.57
CA PRO A 293 -29.50 7.16 5.14
C PRO A 293 -29.97 8.34 4.29
N VAL A 294 -30.62 9.34 4.92
CA VAL A 294 -31.08 10.58 4.28
C VAL A 294 -30.11 11.75 4.46
N PHE A 295 -28.86 11.46 4.82
CA PHE A 295 -27.77 12.43 5.03
C PHE A 295 -27.95 13.38 6.23
N GLU A 296 -28.97 13.20 7.07
CA GLU A 296 -29.14 13.98 8.30
C GLU A 296 -28.08 13.59 9.32
N THR A 297 -27.44 14.58 9.94
CA THR A 297 -26.41 14.43 10.97
C THR A 297 -27.03 14.11 12.34
N THR A 298 -26.20 13.94 13.37
CA THR A 298 -26.69 13.87 14.76
C THR A 298 -27.32 15.17 15.26
N THR A 299 -27.12 16.29 14.55
CA THR A 299 -27.84 17.54 14.80
C THR A 299 -29.06 17.61 13.86
N PRO A 300 -30.30 17.47 14.37
CA PRO A 300 -31.49 17.48 13.53
C PRO A 300 -31.60 18.75 12.69
N GLY A 301 -31.95 18.60 11.41
CA GLY A 301 -32.07 19.70 10.45
C GLY A 301 -30.77 20.07 9.73
N ILE A 302 -29.62 19.53 10.13
CA ILE A 302 -28.36 19.68 9.40
C ILE A 302 -28.03 18.39 8.66
N HIS A 303 -27.82 18.50 7.36
CA HIS A 303 -27.48 17.41 6.46
C HIS A 303 -26.08 17.61 5.88
N VAL A 304 -25.35 16.54 5.61
CA VAL A 304 -23.99 16.60 5.03
C VAL A 304 -23.93 15.79 3.76
N ILE A 305 -23.47 16.41 2.68
CA ILE A 305 -23.32 15.77 1.37
C ILE A 305 -21.92 16.00 0.79
N GLY A 306 -21.60 15.25 -0.25
CA GLY A 306 -20.34 15.34 -0.99
C GLY A 306 -19.17 14.69 -0.25
N ALA A 307 -17.96 15.17 -0.50
CA ALA A 307 -16.74 14.56 0.06
C ALA A 307 -16.71 14.53 1.60
N LEU A 308 -17.42 15.45 2.28
CA LEU A 308 -17.52 15.45 3.75
C LEU A 308 -18.39 14.31 4.27
N ALA A 309 -19.29 13.74 3.45
CA ALA A 309 -20.08 12.57 3.80
C ALA A 309 -19.28 11.25 3.71
N GLY A 310 -18.00 11.32 3.35
CA GLY A 310 -17.12 10.15 3.23
C GLY A 310 -17.08 9.51 1.84
N TYR A 311 -17.78 10.09 0.86
CA TYR A 311 -17.87 9.54 -0.50
C TYR A 311 -17.51 10.57 -1.59
N PRO A 312 -16.22 10.75 -1.92
CA PRO A 312 -15.74 11.92 -2.68
C PRO A 312 -15.82 11.83 -4.21
N LEU A 313 -16.62 10.93 -4.79
CA LEU A 313 -16.78 10.82 -6.26
C LEU A 313 -17.79 11.84 -6.78
N ILE A 314 -17.40 12.66 -7.77
CA ILE A 314 -18.22 13.80 -8.26
C ILE A 314 -19.63 13.36 -8.65
N LYS A 315 -19.79 12.28 -9.41
CA LYS A 315 -21.12 11.79 -9.85
C LYS A 315 -22.00 11.36 -8.67
N HIS A 316 -21.43 10.69 -7.68
CA HIS A 316 -22.13 10.36 -6.44
C HIS A 316 -22.47 11.59 -5.61
N CYS A 317 -21.52 12.51 -5.44
CA CYS A 317 -21.71 13.79 -4.76
C CYS A 317 -22.90 14.57 -5.36
N MET A 318 -22.99 14.62 -6.69
CA MET A 318 -24.12 15.25 -7.38
C MET A 318 -25.44 14.52 -7.08
N ASN A 319 -25.46 13.19 -7.17
CA ASN A 319 -26.65 12.42 -6.79
C ASN A 319 -27.07 12.64 -5.33
N GLN A 320 -26.13 12.76 -4.38
CA GLN A 320 -26.44 13.10 -2.98
C GLN A 320 -27.07 14.49 -2.86
N GLY A 321 -26.62 15.45 -3.68
CA GLY A 321 -27.22 16.78 -3.75
C GLY A 321 -28.67 16.74 -4.21
N TYR A 322 -28.97 15.97 -5.25
CA TYR A 322 -30.35 15.72 -5.67
C TYR A 322 -31.18 15.06 -4.54
N ASP A 323 -30.67 13.98 -3.96
CA ASP A 323 -31.39 13.16 -2.99
C ASP A 323 -31.74 13.92 -1.71
N VAL A 324 -30.80 14.69 -1.16
CA VAL A 324 -31.04 15.40 0.11
C VAL A 324 -32.18 16.41 -0.03
N ILE A 325 -32.35 17.01 -1.21
CA ILE A 325 -33.45 17.94 -1.46
C ILE A 325 -34.78 17.20 -1.63
N GLU A 326 -34.77 16.05 -2.29
CA GLU A 326 -35.96 15.19 -2.39
C GLU A 326 -36.42 14.71 -1.00
N PHE A 327 -35.48 14.32 -0.13
CA PHE A 327 -35.79 13.96 1.25
C PHE A 327 -36.35 15.14 2.04
N LEU A 328 -35.77 16.33 1.91
CA LEU A 328 -36.31 17.56 2.51
C LEU A 328 -37.69 17.94 1.95
N ASN A 329 -38.00 17.54 0.72
CA ASN A 329 -39.31 17.70 0.08
C ASN A 329 -40.32 16.58 0.47
N GLY A 330 -39.92 15.63 1.33
CA GLY A 330 -40.77 14.56 1.85
C GLY A 330 -40.80 13.27 1.01
N ASN A 331 -39.90 13.11 0.05
CA ASN A 331 -39.81 11.89 -0.77
C ASN A 331 -39.05 10.77 -0.02
N ALA A 332 -39.73 10.11 0.92
CA ALA A 332 -39.14 9.05 1.74
C ALA A 332 -38.91 7.73 0.97
N ASP A 333 -39.53 7.55 -0.20
CA ASP A 333 -39.44 6.33 -1.01
C ASP A 333 -38.21 6.32 -1.95
N LEU A 334 -37.48 7.45 -2.03
CA LEU A 334 -36.32 7.58 -2.90
C LEU A 334 -35.19 6.64 -2.45
N LYS A 335 -34.87 5.67 -3.30
CA LYS A 335 -33.70 4.79 -3.11
C LYS A 335 -32.42 5.45 -3.66
N PRO A 336 -31.24 5.14 -3.10
CA PRO A 336 -29.97 5.61 -3.65
C PRO A 336 -29.74 5.17 -5.11
N ALA A 337 -29.00 5.96 -5.90
CA ALA A 337 -28.80 5.71 -7.34
C ALA A 337 -28.07 4.39 -7.65
N ASP A 338 -27.29 3.87 -6.70
CA ASP A 338 -26.55 2.62 -6.78
C ASP A 338 -27.37 1.40 -6.31
N GLU A 339 -28.59 1.61 -5.78
CA GLU A 339 -29.47 0.54 -5.28
C GLU A 339 -29.67 -0.61 -6.28
N PRO A 340 -29.95 -0.37 -7.59
CA PRO A 340 -30.15 -1.46 -8.53
C PRO A 340 -28.89 -2.32 -8.73
N ILE A 341 -27.71 -1.68 -8.67
CA ILE A 341 -26.42 -2.34 -8.86
C ILE A 341 -26.11 -3.25 -7.67
N LEU A 342 -26.36 -2.75 -6.45
CA LEU A 342 -26.17 -3.53 -5.23
C LEU A 342 -27.20 -4.65 -5.10
N ALA A 343 -28.46 -4.40 -5.48
CA ALA A 343 -29.51 -5.41 -5.49
C ALA A 343 -29.16 -6.58 -6.42
N GLU A 344 -28.65 -6.29 -7.62
CA GLU A 344 -28.16 -7.32 -8.54
C GLU A 344 -26.99 -8.12 -7.95
N LYS A 345 -26.02 -7.43 -7.33
CA LYS A 345 -24.87 -8.06 -6.64
C LYS A 345 -25.26 -8.93 -5.45
N PHE A 346 -26.38 -8.67 -4.79
CA PHE A 346 -26.80 -9.41 -3.61
C PHE A 346 -27.90 -10.46 -3.90
N ASN A 347 -28.43 -10.48 -5.12
CA ASN A 347 -29.54 -11.35 -5.50
C ASN A 347 -29.24 -12.85 -5.36
N HIS A 348 -27.98 -13.27 -5.49
CA HIS A 348 -27.58 -14.67 -5.31
C HIS A 348 -27.33 -15.06 -3.85
N LEU A 349 -27.39 -14.12 -2.91
CA LEU A 349 -27.17 -14.39 -1.49
C LEU A 349 -28.46 -14.95 -0.84
N PRO A 350 -28.35 -15.86 0.15
CA PRO A 350 -29.49 -16.53 0.76
C PRO A 350 -30.30 -15.61 1.68
N GLY A 351 -31.58 -15.93 1.90
CA GLY A 351 -32.43 -15.23 2.88
C GLY A 351 -33.27 -14.07 2.34
N ASN A 352 -33.20 -13.78 1.03
CA ASN A 352 -34.05 -12.78 0.35
C ASN A 352 -34.05 -11.40 1.04
N ARG A 353 -32.88 -10.99 1.52
CA ARG A 353 -32.68 -9.70 2.19
C ARG A 353 -32.53 -8.58 1.16
N ASN A 354 -32.99 -7.38 1.50
CA ASN A 354 -32.79 -6.19 0.69
C ASN A 354 -31.36 -5.63 0.84
N VAL A 355 -31.02 -4.60 0.07
CA VAL A 355 -29.68 -4.00 0.06
C VAL A 355 -29.28 -3.45 1.44
N ASP A 356 -30.19 -2.73 2.11
CA ASP A 356 -29.90 -2.13 3.41
C ASP A 356 -29.67 -3.20 4.49
N GLU A 357 -30.44 -4.28 4.45
CA GLU A 357 -30.24 -5.44 5.33
C GLU A 357 -28.89 -6.12 5.10
N TRP A 358 -28.48 -6.32 3.84
CA TRP A 358 -27.16 -6.87 3.52
C TRP A 358 -26.02 -5.94 3.93
N LEU A 359 -26.15 -4.63 3.69
CA LEU A 359 -25.16 -3.65 4.13
C LEU A 359 -25.01 -3.66 5.65
N GLY A 360 -26.11 -3.80 6.40
CA GLY A 360 -26.09 -4.00 7.86
C GLY A 360 -25.31 -5.25 8.23
N VAL A 361 -25.60 -6.41 7.61
CA VAL A 361 -24.89 -7.66 7.86
C VAL A 361 -23.38 -7.52 7.60
N PHE A 362 -22.98 -6.93 6.47
CA PHE A 362 -21.56 -6.71 6.18
C PHE A 362 -20.89 -5.72 7.14
N GLY A 363 -21.56 -4.60 7.44
CA GLY A 363 -21.02 -3.55 8.31
C GLY A 363 -20.89 -3.98 9.77
N ASP A 364 -21.91 -4.66 10.29
CA ASP A 364 -21.99 -5.05 11.70
C ASP A 364 -21.14 -6.29 12.00
N ASN A 365 -21.12 -7.27 11.08
CA ASN A 365 -20.43 -8.53 11.35
C ASN A 365 -18.95 -8.50 10.97
N ILE A 366 -18.54 -7.75 9.94
CA ILE A 366 -17.14 -7.73 9.51
C ILE A 366 -16.34 -6.71 10.31
N GLY A 367 -15.41 -7.20 11.15
CA GLY A 367 -14.64 -6.35 12.06
C GLY A 367 -13.80 -5.26 11.37
N ILE A 368 -13.29 -5.52 10.16
CA ILE A 368 -12.52 -4.51 9.40
C ILE A 368 -13.40 -3.41 8.78
N LEU A 369 -14.72 -3.56 8.80
CA LEU A 369 -15.68 -2.61 8.23
C LEU A 369 -16.49 -1.85 9.28
N ALA A 370 -16.32 -2.17 10.58
CA ALA A 370 -17.11 -1.63 11.68
C ALA A 370 -17.11 -0.08 11.78
N ASP A 371 -16.01 0.56 11.37
CA ASP A 371 -15.86 2.03 11.41
C ASP A 371 -16.36 2.73 10.12
N LEU A 372 -16.87 1.98 9.14
CA LEU A 372 -17.35 2.55 7.87
C LEU A 372 -18.79 3.04 7.99
N SER A 373 -19.06 4.23 7.44
CA SER A 373 -20.44 4.69 7.26
C SER A 373 -21.17 3.86 6.19
N THR A 374 -22.50 3.88 6.19
CA THR A 374 -23.31 3.23 5.15
C THR A 374 -22.90 3.68 3.74
N LEU A 375 -22.53 4.94 3.55
CA LEU A 375 -22.07 5.45 2.25
C LEU A 375 -20.72 4.86 1.84
N GLN A 376 -19.79 4.72 2.80
CA GLN A 376 -18.49 4.10 2.56
C GLN A 376 -18.62 2.59 2.28
N LEU A 377 -19.54 1.91 2.97
CA LEU A 377 -19.87 0.51 2.70
C LEU A 377 -20.40 0.34 1.28
N ARG A 378 -21.37 1.17 0.87
CA ARG A 378 -21.90 1.15 -0.50
C ARG A 378 -20.80 1.33 -1.55
N GLU A 379 -19.89 2.27 -1.35
CA GLU A 379 -18.72 2.45 -2.22
C GLU A 379 -17.86 1.18 -2.29
N LEU A 380 -17.54 0.60 -1.14
CA LEU A 380 -16.73 -0.62 -1.07
C LEU A 380 -17.42 -1.78 -1.80
N MET A 381 -18.73 -1.95 -1.67
CA MET A 381 -19.49 -3.02 -2.32
C MET A 381 -19.48 -2.92 -3.85
N LEU A 382 -19.41 -1.72 -4.41
CA LEU A 382 -19.28 -1.54 -5.86
C LEU A 382 -17.98 -2.17 -6.39
N ASP A 383 -16.89 -2.06 -5.63
CA ASP A 383 -15.56 -2.59 -5.96
C ASP A 383 -15.28 -4.00 -5.39
N SER A 384 -16.28 -4.64 -4.76
CA SER A 384 -16.16 -5.94 -4.08
C SER A 384 -17.14 -6.97 -4.63
N THR A 385 -16.89 -8.25 -4.32
CA THR A 385 -17.78 -9.36 -4.70
C THR A 385 -18.26 -10.09 -3.45
N ALA A 386 -19.58 -10.24 -3.30
CA ALA A 386 -20.15 -11.04 -2.22
C ALA A 386 -20.32 -12.50 -2.69
N HIS A 387 -19.96 -13.45 -1.85
CA HIS A 387 -20.01 -14.88 -2.13
C HIS A 387 -20.83 -15.60 -1.07
N ALA A 388 -21.55 -16.63 -1.49
CA ALA A 388 -22.19 -17.61 -0.62
C ALA A 388 -21.57 -18.98 -0.91
N TYR A 389 -21.09 -19.66 0.13
CA TYR A 389 -20.45 -20.97 0.06
C TYR A 389 -21.22 -21.99 0.89
N GLU A 390 -21.34 -23.20 0.38
CA GLU A 390 -21.89 -24.35 1.10
C GLU A 390 -20.80 -25.07 1.91
N PRO A 391 -21.15 -25.81 2.99
CA PRO A 391 -20.18 -26.56 3.77
C PRO A 391 -19.29 -27.48 2.91
N GLY A 392 -17.98 -27.37 3.07
CA GLY A 392 -16.98 -28.15 2.34
C GLY A 392 -16.48 -27.52 1.04
N ASP A 393 -17.13 -26.45 0.55
CA ASP A 393 -16.69 -25.71 -0.64
C ASP A 393 -15.28 -25.17 -0.45
N VAL A 394 -14.46 -25.30 -1.50
CA VAL A 394 -13.11 -24.73 -1.53
C VAL A 394 -13.19 -23.28 -1.94
N ILE A 395 -12.80 -22.38 -1.05
CA ILE A 395 -12.73 -20.94 -1.35
C ILE A 395 -11.47 -20.64 -2.16
N PHE A 396 -10.32 -21.17 -1.73
CA PHE A 396 -9.09 -21.24 -2.53
C PHE A 396 -8.18 -22.36 -2.03
N ARG A 397 -7.27 -22.83 -2.89
CA ARG A 397 -6.28 -23.86 -2.55
C ARG A 397 -4.92 -23.29 -2.26
N ARG A 398 -4.16 -24.03 -1.45
CA ARG A 398 -2.72 -23.78 -1.26
C ARG A 398 -2.03 -23.64 -2.61
N ASN A 399 -1.11 -22.68 -2.69
CA ASN A 399 -0.33 -22.33 -3.87
C ASN A 399 -1.14 -21.78 -5.06
N GLU A 400 -2.46 -21.57 -4.95
CA GLU A 400 -3.18 -20.85 -6.00
C GLU A 400 -2.67 -19.40 -6.07
N PRO A 401 -2.57 -18.82 -7.29
CA PRO A 401 -2.38 -17.40 -7.45
C PRO A 401 -3.64 -16.69 -6.91
N GLY A 402 -3.47 -15.70 -6.07
CA GLY A 402 -4.59 -14.94 -5.52
C GLY A 402 -4.13 -13.61 -4.98
N SER A 403 -4.74 -12.53 -5.47
CA SER A 403 -4.47 -11.14 -5.07
C SER A 403 -5.63 -10.52 -4.29
N SER A 404 -6.63 -11.31 -3.90
CA SER A 404 -7.77 -10.87 -3.10
C SER A 404 -7.66 -11.31 -1.64
N MET A 405 -8.34 -10.61 -0.74
CA MET A 405 -8.61 -11.06 0.62
C MET A 405 -10.11 -11.25 0.81
N PHE A 406 -10.48 -12.12 1.74
CA PHE A 406 -11.88 -12.40 2.06
C PHE A 406 -12.18 -11.92 3.48
N ALA A 407 -13.41 -11.45 3.69
CA ALA A 407 -13.92 -11.09 5.01
C ALA A 407 -15.23 -11.86 5.27
N ILE A 408 -15.34 -12.49 6.43
CA ILE A 408 -16.45 -13.40 6.75
C ILE A 408 -17.56 -12.59 7.41
N ALA A 409 -18.70 -12.46 6.73
CA ALA A 409 -19.88 -11.79 7.25
C ALA A 409 -20.76 -12.74 8.08
N GLU A 410 -20.92 -13.98 7.63
CA GLU A 410 -21.65 -15.03 8.36
C GLU A 410 -20.94 -16.38 8.20
N GLY A 411 -20.96 -17.20 9.25
CA GLY A 411 -20.37 -18.54 9.27
C GLY A 411 -18.87 -18.57 9.63
N SER A 412 -18.20 -19.67 9.31
CA SER A 412 -16.79 -19.91 9.60
C SER A 412 -16.11 -20.76 8.53
N VAL A 413 -14.80 -20.61 8.40
CA VAL A 413 -13.98 -21.37 7.45
C VAL A 413 -12.93 -22.20 8.18
N ALA A 414 -12.54 -23.33 7.59
CA ALA A 414 -11.48 -24.20 8.05
C ALA A 414 -10.23 -24.00 7.18
N VAL A 415 -9.09 -23.73 7.82
CA VAL A 415 -7.78 -23.57 7.17
C VAL A 415 -6.98 -24.85 7.32
N GLU A 416 -6.63 -25.50 6.21
CA GLU A 416 -5.77 -26.70 6.19
C GLU A 416 -4.31 -26.30 6.43
N VAL A 417 -3.80 -26.50 7.66
CA VAL A 417 -2.47 -25.99 8.06
C VAL A 417 -1.32 -26.95 7.72
N SER A 418 -1.57 -28.26 7.66
CA SER A 418 -0.53 -29.23 7.34
C SER A 418 -0.54 -29.58 5.84
N PRO A 419 0.57 -29.36 5.10
CA PRO A 419 0.67 -29.82 3.71
C PRO A 419 0.64 -31.33 3.56
N HIS A 420 0.93 -32.09 4.62
CA HIS A 420 1.01 -33.55 4.60
C HIS A 420 -0.25 -34.23 5.16
N ASP A 421 -1.10 -33.47 5.86
CA ASP A 421 -2.32 -33.97 6.49
C ASP A 421 -3.45 -32.92 6.41
N PRO A 422 -4.35 -33.02 5.42
CA PRO A 422 -5.48 -32.10 5.25
C PRO A 422 -6.50 -32.14 6.39
N SER A 423 -6.45 -33.13 7.29
CA SER A 423 -7.39 -33.23 8.41
C SER A 423 -7.08 -32.25 9.55
N ILE A 424 -5.85 -31.71 9.58
CA ILE A 424 -5.44 -30.73 10.59
C ILE A 424 -5.89 -29.35 10.12
N THR A 425 -6.99 -28.87 10.70
CA THR A 425 -7.57 -27.57 10.36
C THR A 425 -7.63 -26.61 11.54
N VAL A 426 -7.47 -25.31 11.26
CA VAL A 426 -7.71 -24.22 12.23
C VAL A 426 -8.92 -23.42 11.77
N PRO A 427 -9.92 -23.16 12.65
CA PRO A 427 -11.08 -22.36 12.27
C PRO A 427 -10.73 -20.87 12.19
N ILE A 428 -11.36 -20.17 11.24
CA ILE A 428 -11.45 -18.72 11.21
C ILE A 428 -12.94 -18.36 11.27
N GLU A 429 -13.30 -17.68 12.34
CA GLU A 429 -14.68 -17.37 12.70
C GLU A 429 -15.22 -16.12 11.98
N GLN A 430 -16.53 -15.95 12.08
CA GLN A 430 -17.26 -14.77 11.65
C GLN A 430 -16.58 -13.48 12.11
N GLY A 431 -16.61 -12.47 11.23
CA GLY A 431 -16.06 -11.15 11.46
C GLY A 431 -14.55 -11.02 11.28
N SER A 432 -13.86 -12.16 11.10
CA SER A 432 -12.44 -12.17 10.72
C SER A 432 -12.26 -12.11 9.20
N ILE A 433 -11.00 -12.05 8.77
CA ILE A 433 -10.58 -12.00 7.36
C ILE A 433 -9.63 -13.13 7.03
N PHE A 434 -9.42 -13.50 5.77
CA PHE A 434 -8.35 -14.43 5.40
C PHE A 434 -7.80 -14.16 4.01
N GLY A 435 -6.58 -14.63 3.75
CA GLY A 435 -5.86 -14.34 2.50
C GLY A 435 -5.12 -13.00 2.47
N GLU A 436 -5.14 -12.25 3.58
CA GLU A 436 -4.46 -10.97 3.79
C GLU A 436 -2.94 -11.08 3.65
N VAL A 437 -2.35 -12.21 4.03
CA VAL A 437 -0.90 -12.42 3.88
C VAL A 437 -0.50 -12.33 2.41
N GLY A 438 -1.24 -12.98 1.51
CA GLY A 438 -0.97 -12.92 0.07
C GLY A 438 -1.13 -11.51 -0.49
N LEU A 439 -2.06 -10.73 0.05
CA LEU A 439 -2.31 -9.34 -0.33
C LEU A 439 -1.19 -8.38 0.11
N ILE A 440 -0.71 -8.54 1.35
CA ILE A 440 0.32 -7.68 1.97
C ILE A 440 1.71 -8.04 1.45
N SER A 441 2.00 -9.33 1.29
CA SER A 441 3.34 -9.83 0.97
C SER A 441 3.54 -10.27 -0.49
N GLY A 442 2.47 -10.30 -1.30
CA GLY A 442 2.50 -10.83 -2.67
C GLY A 442 2.64 -12.35 -2.74
N ARG A 443 2.56 -13.05 -1.60
CA ARG A 443 2.70 -14.52 -1.51
C ARG A 443 1.48 -15.24 -2.10
N ARG A 444 1.68 -16.44 -2.66
CA ARG A 444 0.58 -17.37 -3.01
C ARG A 444 -0.18 -17.79 -1.75
N ARG A 445 -1.38 -18.36 -1.93
CA ARG A 445 -2.20 -18.86 -0.82
C ARG A 445 -1.39 -19.87 0.01
N GLY A 446 -1.11 -19.56 1.28
CA GLY A 446 -0.27 -20.39 2.15
C GLY A 446 -0.94 -21.69 2.63
N ALA A 447 -2.26 -21.76 2.53
CA ALA A 447 -3.09 -22.88 2.95
C ALA A 447 -4.30 -23.01 2.01
N THR A 448 -4.93 -24.18 2.01
CA THR A 448 -6.27 -24.36 1.43
C THR A 448 -7.29 -23.89 2.46
N VAL A 449 -8.31 -23.15 2.02
CA VAL A 449 -9.40 -22.68 2.88
C VAL A 449 -10.71 -23.24 2.36
N ARG A 450 -11.49 -23.83 3.26
CA ARG A 450 -12.81 -24.38 2.98
C ARG A 450 -13.88 -23.77 3.87
N ALA A 451 -15.11 -23.68 3.38
CA ALA A 451 -16.25 -23.37 4.22
C ALA A 451 -16.45 -24.51 5.25
N ALA A 452 -16.44 -24.19 6.54
CA ALA A 452 -16.69 -25.16 7.62
C ALA A 452 -18.20 -25.38 7.83
N GLU A 453 -18.97 -24.35 7.55
CA GLU A 453 -20.44 -24.28 7.58
C GLU A 453 -20.92 -23.37 6.42
N PRO A 454 -22.22 -23.07 6.24
CA PRO A 454 -22.63 -22.08 5.24
C PRO A 454 -21.97 -20.73 5.51
N VAL A 455 -21.26 -20.18 4.52
CA VAL A 455 -20.46 -18.96 4.69
C VAL A 455 -20.92 -17.87 3.73
N ILE A 456 -21.15 -16.67 4.26
CA ILE A 456 -21.25 -15.44 3.48
C ILE A 456 -19.94 -14.67 3.62
N ALA A 457 -19.24 -14.47 2.52
CA ALA A 457 -17.95 -13.79 2.51
C ALA A 457 -17.90 -12.66 1.48
N LEU A 458 -17.24 -11.57 1.85
CA LEU A 458 -16.92 -10.46 0.96
C LEU A 458 -15.48 -10.63 0.44
N GLU A 459 -15.32 -10.78 -0.87
CA GLU A 459 -14.03 -10.76 -1.54
C GLU A 459 -13.63 -9.33 -1.93
N LEU A 460 -12.48 -8.90 -1.42
CA LEU A 460 -11.84 -7.62 -1.73
C LEU A 460 -10.64 -7.87 -2.65
N SER A 461 -10.61 -7.23 -3.81
CA SER A 461 -9.40 -7.21 -4.67
C SER A 461 -8.22 -6.53 -3.96
N ARG A 462 -6.98 -6.77 -4.41
CA ARG A 462 -5.77 -6.09 -3.89
C ARG A 462 -5.97 -4.58 -3.80
N THR A 463 -6.48 -4.00 -4.89
CA THR A 463 -6.72 -2.56 -4.99
C THR A 463 -7.81 -2.10 -4.03
N ALA A 464 -8.93 -2.83 -3.92
CA ALA A 464 -10.01 -2.47 -2.99
C ALA A 464 -9.55 -2.54 -1.52
N ALA A 465 -8.82 -3.60 -1.15
CA ALA A 465 -8.27 -3.74 0.19
C ALA A 465 -7.21 -2.67 0.51
N LEU A 466 -6.25 -2.44 -0.39
CA LEU A 466 -5.23 -1.39 -0.19
C LEU A 466 -5.86 0.00 -0.11
N LYS A 467 -6.90 0.28 -0.91
CA LYS A 467 -7.68 1.51 -0.83
C LYS A 467 -8.35 1.63 0.54
N LEU A 468 -9.05 0.58 0.99
CA LEU A 468 -9.69 0.51 2.31
C LEU A 468 -8.70 0.77 3.45
N LEU A 469 -7.55 0.08 3.47
CA LEU A 469 -6.51 0.27 4.48
C LEU A 469 -5.91 1.69 4.43
N ALA A 470 -5.87 2.29 3.25
CA ALA A 470 -5.32 3.62 3.05
C ALA A 470 -6.30 4.75 3.39
N THR A 471 -7.62 4.49 3.41
CA THR A 471 -8.68 5.48 3.69
C THR A 471 -9.38 5.27 5.03
N SER A 472 -9.31 4.07 5.62
CA SER A 472 -9.88 3.73 6.93
C SER A 472 -8.78 3.29 7.91
N PRO A 473 -8.34 4.19 8.83
CA PRO A 473 -7.40 3.84 9.89
C PRO A 473 -7.90 2.70 10.79
N GLY A 474 -9.21 2.64 11.03
CA GLY A 474 -9.85 1.55 11.78
C GLY A 474 -9.64 0.20 11.12
N ALA A 475 -9.93 0.10 9.82
CA ALA A 475 -9.67 -1.10 9.04
C ALA A 475 -8.18 -1.47 9.05
N ALA A 476 -7.28 -0.49 8.90
CA ALA A 476 -5.83 -0.74 8.94
C ALA A 476 -5.36 -1.32 10.27
N ARG A 477 -5.88 -0.82 11.39
CA ARG A 477 -5.59 -1.38 12.73
C ARG A 477 -6.16 -2.78 12.88
N ALA A 478 -7.41 -3.01 12.48
CA ALA A 478 -8.04 -4.32 12.58
C ALA A 478 -7.29 -5.39 11.77
N VAL A 479 -6.89 -5.09 10.53
CA VAL A 479 -6.05 -5.99 9.72
C VAL A 479 -4.68 -6.22 10.35
N THR A 480 -4.07 -5.17 10.91
CA THR A 480 -2.78 -5.30 11.60
C THR A 480 -2.90 -6.19 12.82
N ALA A 481 -3.92 -6.00 13.67
CA ALA A 481 -4.16 -6.82 14.84
C ALA A 481 -4.37 -8.29 14.48
N ILE A 482 -5.22 -8.59 13.48
CA ILE A 482 -5.46 -9.95 12.98
C ILE A 482 -4.16 -10.56 12.43
N SER A 483 -3.34 -9.79 11.71
CA SER A 483 -2.05 -10.23 11.19
C SER A 483 -1.05 -10.55 12.31
N ILE A 484 -0.98 -9.74 13.36
CA ILE A 484 -0.09 -9.95 14.51
C ILE A 484 -0.55 -11.19 15.30
N GLU A 485 -1.84 -11.29 15.60
CA GLU A 485 -2.45 -12.43 16.28
C GLU A 485 -2.08 -13.75 15.59
N ARG A 486 -2.26 -13.84 14.27
CA ARG A 486 -1.88 -15.02 13.48
C ARG A 486 -0.40 -15.31 13.51
N GLN A 487 0.42 -14.27 13.37
CA GLN A 487 1.87 -14.42 13.41
C GLN A 487 2.33 -14.97 14.76
N LEU A 488 1.76 -14.48 15.87
CA LEU A 488 2.03 -14.99 17.22
C LEU A 488 1.60 -16.46 17.35
N LEU A 489 0.37 -16.80 16.95
CA LEU A 489 -0.13 -18.17 17.00
C LEU A 489 0.71 -19.13 16.15
N GLN A 490 1.16 -18.70 14.97
CA GLN A 490 2.02 -19.49 14.09
C GLN A 490 3.42 -19.68 14.68
N MET A 491 4.02 -18.64 15.26
CA MET A 491 5.38 -18.69 15.81
C MET A 491 5.46 -19.49 17.11
N PHE A 492 4.44 -19.34 17.96
CA PHE A 492 4.45 -19.80 19.34
C PHE A 492 3.47 -20.94 19.62
N GLY A 493 2.96 -21.62 18.57
CA GLY A 493 1.81 -22.54 18.54
C GLY A 493 1.78 -23.78 19.45
N SER A 494 2.43 -23.77 20.61
CA SER A 494 2.30 -24.76 21.69
C SER A 494 0.97 -24.58 22.46
N GLY A 495 -0.16 -24.75 21.77
CA GLY A 495 -1.49 -24.70 22.39
C GLY A 495 -1.96 -23.30 22.81
N LEU A 496 -1.42 -22.24 22.22
CA LEU A 496 -1.93 -20.88 22.40
C LEU A 496 -3.27 -20.71 21.70
N THR A 497 -4.18 -20.05 22.39
CA THR A 497 -5.46 -19.60 21.85
C THR A 497 -5.40 -18.11 21.49
N ARG A 498 -6.40 -17.66 20.73
CA ARG A 498 -6.61 -16.24 20.44
C ARG A 498 -6.72 -15.38 21.71
N GLU A 499 -7.40 -15.90 22.73
CA GLU A 499 -7.60 -15.21 24.01
C GLU A 499 -6.28 -15.00 24.76
N ASP A 500 -5.35 -15.96 24.66
CA ASP A 500 -4.05 -15.85 25.32
C ASP A 500 -3.21 -14.70 24.78
N VAL A 501 -3.22 -14.48 23.46
CA VAL A 501 -2.40 -13.48 22.78
C VAL A 501 -3.08 -12.10 22.69
N ALA A 502 -4.39 -12.01 22.89
CA ALA A 502 -5.15 -10.77 22.73
C ALA A 502 -4.59 -9.56 23.53
N PRO A 503 -4.16 -9.70 24.80
CA PRO A 503 -3.56 -8.59 25.55
C PRO A 503 -2.26 -8.07 24.93
N LEU A 504 -1.48 -8.97 24.32
CA LEU A 504 -0.20 -8.64 23.69
C LEU A 504 -0.41 -7.99 22.31
N VAL A 505 -1.42 -8.44 21.56
CA VAL A 505 -1.83 -7.82 20.30
C VAL A 505 -2.34 -6.39 20.52
N ALA A 506 -3.12 -6.16 21.59
CA ALA A 506 -3.67 -4.84 21.89
C ALA A 506 -2.61 -3.78 22.24
N SER A 507 -1.46 -4.21 22.78
CA SER A 507 -0.34 -3.34 23.14
C SER A 507 0.80 -3.35 22.11
N ALA A 508 0.62 -4.08 21.01
CA ALA A 508 1.61 -4.19 19.95
C ALA A 508 1.72 -2.88 19.14
N GLU A 509 2.95 -2.48 18.82
CA GLU A 509 3.23 -1.32 17.99
C GLU A 509 4.00 -1.71 16.74
N VAL A 510 3.53 -1.27 15.57
CA VAL A 510 4.25 -1.48 14.32
C VAL A 510 5.22 -0.31 14.10
N MET A 511 6.50 -0.63 14.00
CA MET A 511 7.60 0.30 13.78
C MET A 511 8.17 0.10 12.37
N GLN A 512 8.42 1.21 11.69
CA GLN A 512 9.22 1.21 10.46
C GLN A 512 10.69 1.47 10.84
N ALA A 513 11.59 0.67 10.29
CA ALA A 513 13.02 0.78 10.49
C ALA A 513 13.73 1.00 9.16
N ARG A 514 14.55 2.04 9.05
CA ARG A 514 15.42 2.24 7.88
C ARG A 514 16.66 1.34 7.95
N ALA A 515 17.30 1.07 6.81
CA ALA A 515 18.57 0.35 6.78
C ALA A 515 19.60 1.02 7.72
N GLY A 516 20.29 0.21 8.53
CA GLY A 516 21.24 0.66 9.55
C GLY A 516 20.62 1.21 10.84
N GLN A 517 19.30 1.39 10.93
CA GLN A 517 18.66 1.87 12.16
C GLN A 517 18.77 0.85 13.29
N VAL A 518 19.32 1.29 14.42
CA VAL A 518 19.40 0.50 15.65
C VAL A 518 18.02 0.43 16.29
N ILE A 519 17.57 -0.80 16.61
CA ILE A 519 16.31 -1.09 17.29
C ILE A 519 16.56 -1.41 18.77
N VAL A 520 17.64 -2.14 19.05
CA VAL A 520 18.09 -2.49 20.40
C VAL A 520 19.56 -2.16 20.51
N THR A 521 19.96 -1.53 21.60
CA THR A 521 21.37 -1.20 21.88
C THR A 521 21.91 -2.12 22.97
N GLU A 522 23.11 -2.66 22.78
CA GLU A 522 23.81 -3.43 23.81
C GLU A 522 23.92 -2.63 25.12
N GLY A 523 23.70 -3.31 26.26
CA GLY A 523 23.76 -2.72 27.58
C GLY A 523 22.54 -1.89 27.98
N ALA A 524 21.58 -1.66 27.07
CA ALA A 524 20.33 -0.98 27.43
C ALA A 524 19.48 -1.84 28.39
N ASP A 525 18.69 -1.17 29.22
CA ASP A 525 17.83 -1.83 30.21
C ASP A 525 16.39 -2.07 29.73
N ASP A 526 16.06 -1.66 28.50
CA ASP A 526 14.72 -1.84 27.94
C ASP A 526 14.34 -3.33 27.82
N LYS A 527 13.05 -3.61 28.00
CA LYS A 527 12.52 -4.98 28.14
C LYS A 527 11.42 -5.27 27.14
N ASP A 528 11.53 -4.78 25.93
CA ASP A 528 10.57 -5.11 24.86
C ASP A 528 11.03 -6.33 24.06
N ILE A 529 10.08 -7.02 23.43
CA ILE A 529 10.35 -8.06 22.44
C ILE A 529 9.90 -7.57 21.07
N PHE A 530 10.66 -7.94 20.04
CA PHE A 530 10.46 -7.45 18.70
C PHE A 530 10.27 -8.61 17.72
N ILE A 531 9.30 -8.52 16.83
CA ILE A 531 9.05 -9.50 15.76
C ILE A 531 9.27 -8.82 14.41
N ILE A 532 10.08 -9.44 13.56
CA ILE A 532 10.35 -8.93 12.22
C ILE A 532 9.20 -9.33 11.30
N ARG A 533 8.36 -8.37 10.91
CA ARG A 533 7.21 -8.59 10.02
C ARG A 533 7.62 -8.55 8.54
N ARG A 534 8.47 -7.59 8.19
CA ARG A 534 9.06 -7.43 6.84
C ARG A 534 10.52 -7.01 6.98
N GLY A 535 11.36 -7.47 6.06
CA GLY A 535 12.78 -7.13 6.04
C GLY A 535 13.64 -8.04 6.91
N SER A 536 14.75 -7.51 7.44
CA SER A 536 15.71 -8.31 8.21
C SER A 536 16.58 -7.47 9.13
N MET A 537 17.16 -8.12 10.13
CA MET A 537 18.01 -7.50 11.15
C MET A 537 19.38 -8.17 11.22
N ILE A 538 20.33 -7.43 11.77
CA ILE A 538 21.69 -7.86 12.08
C ILE A 538 21.91 -7.69 13.57
N VAL A 539 22.47 -8.72 14.20
CA VAL A 539 22.88 -8.71 15.60
C VAL A 539 24.38 -8.53 15.66
N GLU A 540 24.83 -7.52 16.39
CA GLU A 540 26.25 -7.15 16.56
C GLU A 540 26.58 -6.95 18.04
N LYS A 541 27.83 -7.25 18.43
CA LYS A 541 28.35 -7.01 19.77
C LYS A 541 29.62 -6.19 19.74
N GLU A 542 29.81 -5.28 20.69
CA GLU A 542 31.05 -4.53 20.78
C GLU A 542 32.15 -5.35 21.49
N ILE A 543 33.22 -5.69 20.77
CA ILE A 543 34.33 -6.47 21.29
C ILE A 543 35.63 -5.74 20.95
N GLY A 544 36.39 -5.34 21.97
CA GLY A 544 37.67 -4.64 21.76
C GLY A 544 37.51 -3.27 21.06
N GLY A 545 36.36 -2.62 21.18
CA GLY A 545 36.06 -1.33 20.54
C GLY A 545 35.63 -1.43 19.07
N LYS A 546 35.35 -2.64 18.56
CA LYS A 546 34.82 -2.86 17.20
C LYS A 546 33.47 -3.59 17.26
N PRO A 547 32.52 -3.27 16.36
CA PRO A 547 31.29 -4.05 16.23
C PRO A 547 31.58 -5.38 15.53
N VAL A 548 31.29 -6.48 16.22
CA VAL A 548 31.42 -7.84 15.73
C VAL A 548 30.05 -8.38 15.35
N PHE A 549 29.88 -8.78 14.10
CA PHE A 549 28.66 -9.42 13.62
C PHE A 549 28.47 -10.77 14.34
N LEU A 550 27.26 -11.07 14.85
CA LEU A 550 26.95 -12.33 15.52
C LEU A 550 26.03 -13.21 14.66
N SER A 551 24.92 -12.62 14.20
CA SER A 551 23.85 -13.35 13.53
C SER A 551 23.00 -12.43 12.65
N TYR A 552 22.44 -13.01 11.61
CA TYR A 552 21.39 -12.43 10.78
C TYR A 552 20.01 -12.94 11.22
N LEU A 553 18.98 -12.07 11.19
CA LEU A 553 17.60 -12.41 11.55
C LEU A 553 16.64 -12.05 10.39
N PRO A 554 16.05 -13.04 9.69
CA PRO A 554 15.07 -12.79 8.63
C PRO A 554 13.67 -12.45 9.17
N ALA A 555 12.78 -11.97 8.29
CA ALA A 555 11.35 -11.85 8.56
C ALA A 555 10.76 -13.16 9.10
N GLY A 556 9.84 -13.04 10.08
CA GLY A 556 9.31 -14.15 10.86
C GLY A 556 10.13 -14.48 12.12
N SER A 557 11.35 -13.97 12.25
CA SER A 557 12.15 -14.11 13.48
C SER A 557 11.75 -13.07 14.53
N TYR A 558 12.12 -13.32 15.79
CA TYR A 558 11.97 -12.38 16.89
C TYR A 558 13.28 -12.21 17.67
N PHE A 559 13.41 -11.09 18.39
CA PHE A 559 14.57 -10.78 19.22
C PHE A 559 14.20 -9.94 20.45
N GLY A 560 15.13 -9.89 21.42
CA GLY A 560 14.98 -9.14 22.67
C GLY A 560 14.44 -9.97 23.84
N GLU A 561 14.07 -11.22 23.61
CA GLU A 561 13.50 -12.12 24.62
C GLU A 561 14.41 -12.40 25.81
N MET A 562 15.73 -12.37 25.62
CA MET A 562 16.69 -12.70 26.69
C MET A 562 16.53 -11.77 27.89
N ALA A 563 16.65 -10.46 27.65
CA ALA A 563 16.52 -9.42 28.66
C ALA A 563 15.16 -9.46 29.36
N VAL A 564 14.11 -9.89 28.64
CA VAL A 564 12.76 -10.06 29.18
C VAL A 564 12.70 -11.25 30.13
N ILE A 565 13.22 -12.42 29.74
CA ILE A 565 13.09 -13.66 30.50
C ILE A 565 14.02 -13.73 31.72
N ASP A 566 15.26 -13.22 31.61
CA ASP A 566 16.26 -13.32 32.67
C ASP A 566 16.50 -12.02 33.45
N GLY A 567 15.90 -10.91 33.00
CA GLY A 567 16.04 -9.58 33.59
C GLY A 567 17.39 -8.90 33.31
N SER A 568 18.27 -9.48 32.50
CA SER A 568 19.58 -8.90 32.17
C SER A 568 19.44 -7.65 31.30
N ALA A 569 20.50 -6.84 31.23
CA ALA A 569 20.63 -5.82 30.18
C ALA A 569 20.68 -6.48 28.79
N ARG A 570 20.43 -5.70 27.73
CA ARG A 570 20.53 -6.17 26.34
C ARG A 570 21.94 -6.70 26.07
N THR A 571 22.03 -7.93 25.56
CA THR A 571 23.32 -8.62 25.39
C THR A 571 24.06 -8.28 24.09
N ALA A 572 23.38 -7.64 23.14
CA ALA A 572 23.89 -7.29 21.83
C ALA A 572 23.06 -6.14 21.23
N THR A 573 23.64 -5.43 20.28
CA THR A 573 22.98 -4.42 19.46
C THR A 573 22.26 -5.10 18.29
N VAL A 574 21.04 -4.68 17.97
CA VAL A 574 20.27 -5.17 16.82
C VAL A 574 19.91 -3.98 15.94
N LYS A 575 20.27 -4.05 14.65
CA LYS A 575 19.98 -3.02 13.65
C LYS A 575 19.33 -3.60 12.40
N ALA A 576 18.51 -2.82 11.72
CA ALA A 576 17.89 -3.25 10.47
C ALA A 576 18.94 -3.36 9.35
N ALA A 577 18.98 -4.50 8.65
CA ALA A 577 19.88 -4.69 7.51
C ALA A 577 19.40 -3.90 6.28
N ILE A 578 18.07 -3.79 6.16
CA ILE A 578 17.34 -3.13 5.08
C ILE A 578 16.13 -2.40 5.66
N LYS A 579 15.42 -1.62 4.85
CA LYS A 579 14.11 -1.08 5.24
C LYS A 579 13.18 -2.21 5.69
N SER A 580 12.77 -2.16 6.96
CA SER A 580 12.09 -3.25 7.65
C SER A 580 10.87 -2.75 8.42
N GLU A 581 9.93 -3.64 8.66
CA GLU A 581 8.77 -3.42 9.53
C GLU A 581 8.86 -4.38 10.71
N VAL A 582 8.86 -3.83 11.92
CA VAL A 582 9.06 -4.56 13.17
C VAL A 582 7.87 -4.33 14.08
N ILE A 583 7.34 -5.40 14.66
CA ILE A 583 6.31 -5.31 15.70
C ILE A 583 7.02 -5.28 17.05
N ARG A 584 6.87 -4.19 17.80
CA ARG A 584 7.28 -4.08 19.20
C ARG A 584 6.16 -4.58 20.09
N LEU A 585 6.48 -5.47 21.01
CA LEU A 585 5.57 -5.99 22.02
C LEU A 585 6.16 -5.68 23.41
N PRO A 586 5.38 -5.12 24.34
CA PRO A 586 5.82 -4.91 25.72
C PRO A 586 6.22 -6.23 26.38
N GLY A 587 7.40 -6.28 27.00
CA GLY A 587 7.89 -7.55 27.57
C GLY A 587 7.20 -7.99 28.85
N ASP A 588 6.56 -7.08 29.59
CA ASP A 588 5.68 -7.45 30.71
C ASP A 588 4.47 -8.26 30.22
N GLY A 589 3.87 -7.85 29.09
CA GLY A 589 2.84 -8.61 28.40
C GLY A 589 3.34 -9.97 27.90
N PHE A 590 4.57 -10.02 27.37
CA PHE A 590 5.17 -11.27 26.93
C PHE A 590 5.49 -12.22 28.10
N LEU A 591 6.04 -11.72 29.21
CA LEU A 591 6.26 -12.51 30.43
C LEU A 591 4.96 -13.09 30.97
N ALA A 592 3.90 -12.29 31.03
CA ALA A 592 2.58 -12.75 31.45
C ALA A 592 2.05 -13.89 30.55
N LEU A 593 2.36 -13.85 29.26
CA LEU A 593 2.03 -14.93 28.32
C LEU A 593 2.85 -16.20 28.60
N LEU A 594 4.17 -16.07 28.84
CA LEU A 594 5.04 -17.20 29.18
C LEU A 594 4.64 -17.88 30.49
N ASP A 595 4.28 -17.09 31.52
CA ASP A 595 3.89 -17.61 32.82
C ASP A 595 2.58 -18.42 32.77
N LYS A 596 1.66 -18.03 31.87
CA LYS A 596 0.41 -18.76 31.63
C LYS A 596 0.60 -20.00 30.76
N ASN A 597 1.68 -20.08 29.98
CA ASN A 597 1.88 -21.15 29.01
C ASN A 597 3.27 -21.82 29.19
N PRO A 598 3.38 -22.85 30.06
CA PRO A 598 4.65 -23.49 30.38
C PRO A 598 5.38 -24.11 29.18
N ALA A 599 4.63 -24.64 28.20
CA ALA A 599 5.21 -25.22 26.98
C ALA A 599 5.87 -24.14 26.12
N LEU A 600 5.24 -22.97 26.02
CA LEU A 600 5.83 -21.81 25.35
C LEU A 600 7.09 -21.32 26.08
N ARG A 601 7.06 -21.28 27.42
CA ARG A 601 8.21 -20.90 28.24
C ARG A 601 9.39 -21.82 28.00
N GLU A 602 9.17 -23.13 27.96
CA GLU A 602 10.22 -24.11 27.67
C GLU A 602 10.84 -23.88 26.28
N LYS A 603 10.01 -23.66 25.25
CA LYS A 603 10.47 -23.33 23.90
C LYS A 603 11.31 -22.04 23.88
N ALA A 604 10.82 -20.98 24.50
CA ALA A 604 11.53 -19.70 24.56
C ALA A 604 12.87 -19.81 25.32
N LEU A 605 12.93 -20.61 26.38
CA LEU A 605 14.17 -20.91 27.10
C LEU A 605 15.17 -21.69 26.23
N ALA A 606 14.69 -22.64 25.43
CA ALA A 606 15.54 -23.40 24.50
C ALA A 606 16.13 -22.50 23.40
N ASP A 607 15.31 -21.64 22.79
CA ASP A 607 15.76 -20.68 21.78
C ASP A 607 16.80 -19.71 22.36
N MET A 608 16.57 -19.22 23.59
CA MET A 608 17.53 -18.38 24.32
C MET A 608 18.84 -19.13 24.65
N ALA A 609 18.80 -20.42 25.00
CA ALA A 609 19.99 -21.19 25.32
C ALA A 609 20.96 -21.25 24.13
N GLY A 610 20.44 -21.42 22.91
CA GLY A 610 21.24 -21.40 21.67
C GLY A 610 21.93 -20.04 21.45
N ARG A 611 21.21 -18.93 21.70
CA ARG A 611 21.76 -17.57 21.58
C ARG A 611 22.82 -17.28 22.64
N ARG A 612 22.59 -17.71 23.89
CA ARG A 612 23.58 -17.59 24.97
C ARG A 612 24.87 -18.35 24.69
N ALA A 613 24.75 -19.58 24.20
CA ALA A 613 25.92 -20.39 23.84
C ALA A 613 26.78 -19.68 22.78
N THR A 614 26.14 -19.09 21.76
CA THR A 614 26.81 -18.30 20.72
C THR A 614 27.52 -17.08 21.31
N ASN A 615 26.83 -16.30 22.15
CA ASN A 615 27.42 -15.12 22.78
C ASN A 615 28.60 -15.46 23.70
N ALA A 616 28.48 -16.53 24.50
CA ALA A 616 29.52 -16.97 25.42
C ALA A 616 30.76 -17.50 24.68
N PHE A 617 30.55 -18.25 23.60
CA PHE A 617 31.63 -18.74 22.75
C PHE A 617 32.45 -17.58 22.16
N ILE A 618 31.77 -16.55 21.63
CA ILE A 618 32.43 -15.38 21.06
C ILE A 618 33.20 -14.59 22.13
N GLU A 619 32.63 -14.37 23.32
CA GLU A 619 33.35 -13.73 24.43
C GLU A 619 34.58 -14.53 24.88
N SER A 620 34.50 -15.87 24.89
CA SER A 620 35.61 -16.72 25.35
C SER A 620 36.87 -16.62 24.49
N ARG A 621 36.76 -16.18 23.24
CA ARG A 621 37.86 -16.09 22.27
C ARG A 621 38.39 -14.67 22.04
N LYS A 622 37.88 -13.67 22.79
CA LYS A 622 38.21 -12.23 22.72
C LYS A 622 39.70 -11.87 22.63
N GLY A 623 40.59 -12.71 23.16
CA GLY A 623 42.05 -12.51 23.16
C GLY A 623 42.79 -12.94 21.88
N ASP A 624 42.20 -13.84 21.07
CA ASP A 624 42.86 -14.47 19.91
C ASP A 624 42.42 -13.84 18.56
N PHE A 625 41.65 -12.76 18.61
CA PHE A 625 40.70 -12.40 17.55
C PHE A 625 41.06 -11.23 16.61
N THR A 626 42.32 -10.82 16.51
CA THR A 626 42.65 -9.64 15.67
C THR A 626 42.56 -9.88 14.16
N GLY A 627 42.46 -11.12 13.66
CA GLY A 627 42.37 -11.42 12.22
C GLY A 627 41.07 -12.07 11.76
N ALA A 628 40.65 -13.16 12.42
CA ALA A 628 39.54 -13.99 11.94
C ALA A 628 38.15 -13.35 12.15
N VAL A 629 37.96 -12.60 13.25
CA VAL A 629 36.68 -11.93 13.54
C VAL A 629 36.48 -10.67 12.71
N ASP A 630 37.56 -9.94 12.44
CA ASP A 630 37.55 -8.82 11.50
C ASP A 630 37.20 -9.33 10.09
N LEU A 631 37.86 -10.39 9.61
CA LEU A 631 37.54 -11.02 8.33
C LEU A 631 36.09 -11.51 8.27
N TYR A 632 35.58 -12.12 9.34
CA TYR A 632 34.19 -12.60 9.40
C TYR A 632 33.18 -11.45 9.35
N SER A 633 33.39 -10.40 10.14
CA SER A 633 32.49 -9.24 10.19
C SER A 633 32.50 -8.49 8.87
N GLU A 634 33.66 -8.32 8.24
CA GLU A 634 33.78 -7.72 6.92
C GLU A 634 33.15 -8.61 5.82
N THR A 635 33.29 -9.94 5.92
CA THR A 635 32.62 -10.87 5.00
C THR A 635 31.10 -10.81 5.15
N ALA A 636 30.59 -10.81 6.38
CA ALA A 636 29.15 -10.69 6.63
C ALA A 636 28.58 -9.35 6.13
N ALA A 637 29.30 -8.24 6.39
CA ALA A 637 28.95 -6.92 5.87
C ALA A 637 28.95 -6.91 4.33
N PHE A 638 29.98 -7.47 3.70
CA PHE A 638 30.04 -7.62 2.24
C PHE A 638 28.84 -8.39 1.69
N LEU A 639 28.44 -9.49 2.33
CA LEU A 639 27.32 -10.30 1.87
C LEU A 639 25.99 -9.53 2.00
N VAL A 640 25.78 -8.84 3.12
CA VAL A 640 24.62 -7.97 3.34
C VAL A 640 24.55 -6.85 2.30
N ASP A 641 25.65 -6.13 2.07
CA ASP A 641 25.76 -5.06 1.07
C ASP A 641 25.49 -5.56 -0.36
N ASN A 642 25.78 -6.83 -0.61
CA ASN A 642 25.46 -7.49 -1.86
C ASN A 642 24.06 -8.12 -1.87
N GLY A 643 23.14 -7.67 -1.02
CA GLY A 643 21.71 -8.01 -1.08
C GLY A 643 21.34 -9.38 -0.50
N ILE A 644 22.25 -10.02 0.23
CA ILE A 644 21.95 -11.31 0.88
C ILE A 644 20.96 -11.10 2.03
N GLY A 645 20.87 -9.90 2.59
CA GLY A 645 19.88 -9.54 3.60
C GLY A 645 18.42 -9.59 3.15
N GLU A 646 18.13 -9.76 1.85
CA GLU A 646 16.78 -10.00 1.32
C GLU A 646 16.65 -11.34 0.61
N ALA A 647 17.75 -12.08 0.40
CA ALA A 647 17.76 -13.33 -0.35
C ALA A 647 17.09 -14.44 0.46
N THR A 648 16.39 -15.38 -0.17
CA THR A 648 16.20 -16.70 0.48
C THR A 648 17.19 -17.73 0.01
N ASP A 649 17.75 -17.52 -1.18
CA ASP A 649 18.75 -18.41 -1.75
C ASP A 649 19.66 -17.62 -2.70
N VAL A 650 20.95 -17.57 -2.35
CA VAL A 650 21.97 -16.88 -3.13
C VAL A 650 22.99 -17.90 -3.65
N LEU A 651 23.41 -17.72 -4.90
CA LEU A 651 24.55 -18.45 -5.46
C LEU A 651 25.84 -17.77 -4.97
N LEU A 652 26.72 -18.52 -4.33
CA LEU A 652 28.08 -18.10 -3.98
C LEU A 652 29.09 -19.01 -4.66
N ILE A 653 30.27 -18.47 -4.96
CA ILE A 653 31.39 -19.23 -5.51
C ILE A 653 32.60 -19.05 -4.60
N ASP A 654 33.14 -20.15 -4.07
CA ASP A 654 34.43 -20.15 -3.38
C ASP A 654 35.57 -20.12 -4.40
N GLU A 655 36.27 -18.99 -4.49
CA GLU A 655 37.39 -18.77 -5.40
C GLU A 655 38.61 -19.63 -5.07
N LYS A 656 38.75 -20.19 -3.86
CA LYS A 656 39.82 -21.16 -3.54
C LYS A 656 39.59 -22.50 -4.23
N LEU A 657 38.32 -22.88 -4.40
CA LEU A 657 37.92 -24.13 -5.03
C LEU A 657 37.62 -23.96 -6.53
N CYS A 658 37.29 -22.74 -6.95
CA CYS A 658 36.92 -22.45 -8.33
C CYS A 658 38.13 -22.49 -9.25
N ILE A 659 38.06 -23.36 -10.28
CA ILE A 659 39.09 -23.49 -11.31
C ILE A 659 38.75 -22.72 -12.60
N GLY A 660 37.71 -21.88 -12.60
CA GLY A 660 37.33 -21.06 -13.75
C GLY A 660 36.92 -21.84 -15.01
N CYS A 661 36.35 -23.05 -14.87
CA CYS A 661 36.01 -23.94 -16.00
C CYS A 661 34.71 -23.59 -16.75
N ASP A 662 33.92 -22.65 -16.24
CA ASP A 662 32.60 -22.20 -16.74
C ASP A 662 31.52 -23.30 -16.84
N ASN A 663 31.72 -24.46 -16.21
CA ASN A 663 30.73 -25.53 -16.23
C ASN A 663 29.40 -25.10 -15.61
N CYS A 664 29.41 -24.23 -14.60
CA CYS A 664 28.20 -23.71 -13.99
C CYS A 664 27.34 -22.90 -14.98
N GLU A 665 27.95 -22.07 -15.82
CA GLU A 665 27.27 -21.29 -16.86
C GLU A 665 26.81 -22.17 -18.01
N LYS A 666 27.69 -23.06 -18.50
CA LYS A 666 27.38 -23.97 -19.60
C LYS A 666 26.21 -24.89 -19.25
N ALA A 667 26.21 -25.45 -18.04
CA ALA A 667 25.12 -26.30 -17.56
C ALA A 667 23.82 -25.51 -17.36
N CYS A 668 23.91 -24.26 -16.90
CA CYS A 668 22.75 -23.37 -16.83
C CYS A 668 22.17 -23.10 -18.22
N ALA A 669 23.03 -22.75 -19.18
CA ALA A 669 22.62 -22.54 -20.56
C ALA A 669 21.94 -23.77 -21.15
N ASP A 670 22.52 -24.97 -21.00
CA ASP A 670 21.91 -26.20 -21.53
C ASP A 670 20.60 -26.57 -20.87
N SER A 671 20.44 -26.28 -19.58
CA SER A 671 19.17 -26.48 -18.87
C SER A 671 18.09 -25.49 -19.31
N HIS A 672 18.46 -24.41 -19.99
CA HIS A 672 17.59 -23.29 -20.37
C HIS A 672 17.78 -22.88 -21.83
N ASP A 673 17.71 -23.87 -22.74
CA ASP A 673 17.64 -23.67 -24.19
C ASP A 673 18.80 -22.84 -24.79
N GLY A 674 19.97 -22.90 -24.15
CA GLY A 674 21.19 -22.20 -24.56
C GLY A 674 21.37 -20.79 -23.99
N LEU A 675 20.47 -20.31 -23.13
CA LEU A 675 20.62 -19.03 -22.45
C LEU A 675 21.00 -19.24 -21.00
N SER A 676 22.27 -18.97 -20.68
CA SER A 676 22.69 -18.93 -19.27
C SER A 676 21.88 -17.87 -18.53
N ARG A 677 21.46 -18.20 -17.31
CA ARG A 677 20.72 -17.31 -16.41
C ARG A 677 21.58 -16.84 -15.25
N LEU A 678 22.88 -17.10 -15.33
CA LEU A 678 23.93 -16.63 -14.43
C LEU A 678 25.09 -16.07 -15.26
N ASP A 679 25.89 -15.19 -14.67
CA ASP A 679 27.18 -14.76 -15.19
C ASP A 679 28.20 -14.94 -14.05
N ARG A 680 29.18 -15.83 -14.23
CA ARG A 680 30.13 -16.28 -13.21
C ARG A 680 31.19 -15.22 -12.94
N GLU A 681 31.55 -14.43 -13.95
CA GLU A 681 32.62 -13.43 -13.82
C GLU A 681 32.07 -12.09 -13.32
N ALA A 682 30.85 -11.75 -13.73
CA ALA A 682 30.20 -10.53 -13.26
C ALA A 682 29.76 -10.68 -11.80
N GLY A 683 30.09 -9.70 -10.98
CA GLY A 683 29.72 -9.70 -9.57
C GLY A 683 30.72 -8.93 -8.73
N ARG A 684 30.65 -9.11 -7.42
CA ARG A 684 31.68 -8.63 -6.50
C ARG A 684 32.31 -9.82 -5.81
N SER A 685 33.61 -9.71 -5.51
CA SER A 685 34.34 -10.66 -4.68
C SER A 685 34.84 -9.96 -3.43
N TYR A 686 34.87 -10.68 -2.31
CA TYR A 686 35.56 -10.28 -1.10
C TYR A 686 36.17 -11.51 -0.43
N ALA A 687 37.44 -11.41 -0.02
CA ALA A 687 38.25 -12.53 0.42
C ALA A 687 38.30 -13.67 -0.62
N HIS A 688 37.61 -14.78 -0.37
CA HIS A 688 37.51 -15.93 -1.28
C HIS A 688 36.08 -16.17 -1.75
N LEU A 689 35.13 -15.32 -1.37
CA LEU A 689 33.73 -15.46 -1.76
C LEU A 689 33.41 -14.51 -2.90
N HIS A 690 32.91 -15.09 -3.99
CA HIS A 690 32.37 -14.36 -5.12
C HIS A 690 30.85 -14.46 -5.14
N VAL A 691 30.17 -13.32 -5.28
CA VAL A 691 28.72 -13.22 -5.48
C VAL A 691 28.46 -12.97 -6.97
N PRO A 692 28.26 -14.02 -7.79
CA PRO A 692 28.02 -13.86 -9.22
C PRO A 692 26.69 -13.18 -9.51
N THR A 693 26.55 -12.68 -10.73
CA THR A 693 25.31 -12.06 -11.21
C THR A 693 24.29 -13.15 -11.49
N SER A 694 23.48 -13.45 -10.47
CA SER A 694 22.39 -14.42 -10.51
C SER A 694 21.24 -13.96 -9.60
N CYS A 695 20.04 -14.48 -9.83
CA CYS A 695 18.91 -14.15 -8.98
C CYS A 695 19.13 -14.63 -7.53
N ARG A 696 18.79 -13.75 -6.59
CA ARG A 696 18.85 -13.98 -5.14
C ARG A 696 17.57 -14.57 -4.54
N HIS A 697 16.56 -14.80 -5.39
CA HIS A 697 15.24 -15.32 -5.00
C HIS A 697 14.69 -14.63 -3.74
N CYS A 698 14.60 -13.29 -3.77
CA CYS A 698 14.34 -12.50 -2.58
C CYS A 698 13.09 -12.95 -1.82
N GLU A 699 13.12 -12.84 -0.49
CA GLU A 699 11.98 -13.07 0.39
C GLU A 699 10.79 -12.19 0.00
N HIS A 700 11.09 -10.95 -0.40
CA HIS A 700 10.15 -10.00 -1.00
C HIS A 700 10.60 -9.69 -2.45
N PRO A 701 10.11 -10.44 -3.47
CA PRO A 701 10.56 -10.26 -4.83
C PRO A 701 10.12 -8.91 -5.42
N HIS A 702 11.04 -7.93 -5.47
CA HIS A 702 10.80 -6.62 -6.09
C HIS A 702 10.33 -6.73 -7.55
N CYS A 703 10.82 -7.74 -8.26
CA CYS A 703 10.46 -8.01 -9.64
C CYS A 703 9.00 -8.43 -9.83
N MET A 704 8.34 -8.97 -8.79
CA MET A 704 6.95 -9.42 -8.84
C MET A 704 5.94 -8.30 -8.62
N ALA A 705 6.34 -7.22 -7.92
CA ALA A 705 5.44 -6.16 -7.46
C ALA A 705 4.61 -5.50 -8.58
N ASP A 706 5.15 -5.46 -9.79
CA ASP A 706 4.56 -4.79 -10.94
C ASP A 706 4.73 -5.62 -12.21
N CYS A 707 4.15 -6.83 -12.19
CA CYS A 707 4.05 -7.69 -13.37
C CYS A 707 2.60 -7.64 -13.89
N PRO A 708 2.29 -6.89 -14.97
CA PRO A 708 0.92 -6.75 -15.47
C PRO A 708 0.19 -8.09 -15.75
N PRO A 709 0.83 -9.09 -16.38
CA PRO A 709 0.20 -10.40 -16.57
C PRO A 709 0.30 -11.34 -15.35
N ASN A 710 0.95 -10.92 -14.25
CA ASN A 710 1.30 -11.77 -13.11
C ASN A 710 2.15 -13.01 -13.48
N ALA A 711 3.09 -12.85 -14.42
CA ALA A 711 3.95 -13.93 -14.93
C ALA A 711 5.10 -14.35 -14.01
N ILE A 712 5.34 -13.63 -12.91
CA ILE A 712 6.44 -13.90 -11.98
C ILE A 712 5.87 -14.53 -10.72
N HIS A 713 6.43 -15.68 -10.35
CA HIS A 713 5.93 -16.54 -9.27
C HIS A 713 7.03 -16.86 -8.28
N ARG A 714 6.63 -17.22 -7.06
CA ARG A 714 7.51 -17.81 -6.05
C ARG A 714 7.01 -19.22 -5.74
N GLY A 715 7.90 -20.21 -5.85
CA GLY A 715 7.62 -21.60 -5.54
C GLY A 715 7.70 -21.90 -4.04
N PRO A 716 7.34 -23.14 -3.64
CA PRO A 716 7.28 -23.55 -2.24
C PRO A 716 8.64 -23.53 -1.54
N ASP A 717 9.73 -23.68 -2.31
CA ASP A 717 11.10 -23.70 -1.81
C ASP A 717 11.73 -22.28 -1.81
N GLY A 718 10.91 -21.26 -2.06
CA GLY A 718 11.30 -19.86 -2.06
C GLY A 718 11.84 -19.36 -3.40
N GLU A 719 11.91 -20.21 -4.42
CA GLU A 719 12.45 -19.85 -5.72
C GLU A 719 11.51 -18.94 -6.50
N VAL A 720 11.99 -17.74 -6.82
CA VAL A 720 11.29 -16.84 -7.75
C VAL A 720 11.55 -17.29 -9.20
N PHE A 721 10.52 -17.47 -10.03
CA PHE A 721 10.61 -17.86 -11.44
C PHE A 721 9.63 -17.09 -12.33
N ILE A 722 9.79 -17.18 -13.65
CA ILE A 722 8.92 -16.52 -14.64
C ILE A 722 8.28 -17.61 -15.50
N ASP A 723 6.96 -17.58 -15.67
CA ASP A 723 6.23 -18.52 -16.52
C ASP A 723 6.02 -18.00 -17.95
N GLU A 724 5.27 -18.77 -18.75
CA GLU A 724 5.03 -18.46 -20.17
C GLU A 724 4.04 -17.31 -20.41
N THR A 725 3.39 -16.77 -19.37
CA THR A 725 2.45 -15.63 -19.49
C THR A 725 3.18 -14.28 -19.62
N CYS A 726 4.51 -14.29 -19.58
CA CYS A 726 5.33 -13.09 -19.73
C CYS A 726 5.09 -12.40 -21.08
N ILE A 727 4.74 -11.12 -21.04
CA ILE A 727 4.50 -10.28 -22.23
C ILE A 727 5.71 -9.44 -22.66
N GLY A 728 6.83 -9.52 -21.93
CA GLY A 728 8.04 -8.77 -22.30
C GLY A 728 8.07 -7.28 -21.95
N CYS A 729 7.23 -6.78 -21.04
CA CYS A 729 7.15 -5.34 -20.70
C CYS A 729 8.41 -4.74 -20.03
N GLY A 730 9.24 -5.59 -19.40
CA GLY A 730 10.49 -5.18 -18.74
C GLY A 730 10.34 -4.50 -17.37
N ASN A 731 9.14 -4.40 -16.80
CA ASN A 731 8.93 -3.79 -15.47
C ASN A 731 9.78 -4.51 -14.40
N CYS A 732 9.76 -5.85 -14.42
CA CYS A 732 10.58 -6.68 -13.55
C CYS A 732 12.09 -6.40 -13.64
N GLN A 733 12.60 -6.11 -14.84
CA GLN A 733 14.01 -5.75 -15.04
C GLN A 733 14.37 -4.45 -14.34
N ARG A 734 13.52 -3.43 -14.45
CA ARG A 734 13.72 -2.13 -13.80
C ARG A 734 13.58 -2.21 -12.28
N ASN A 735 12.65 -3.04 -11.81
CA ASN A 735 12.39 -3.21 -10.38
C ASN A 735 13.43 -4.08 -9.67
N CYS A 736 14.25 -4.85 -10.40
CA CYS A 736 15.27 -5.66 -9.76
C CYS A 736 16.45 -4.79 -9.29
N PRO A 737 16.66 -4.62 -7.97
CA PRO A 737 17.73 -3.74 -7.47
C PRO A 737 19.13 -4.26 -7.79
N TYR A 738 19.22 -5.52 -8.21
CA TYR A 738 20.47 -6.19 -8.49
C TYR A 738 20.79 -6.33 -9.98
N GLY A 739 19.88 -5.89 -10.87
CA GLY A 739 20.11 -5.95 -12.32
C GLY A 739 20.22 -7.37 -12.91
N VAL A 740 19.74 -8.41 -12.21
CA VAL A 740 19.93 -9.83 -12.60
C VAL A 740 18.87 -10.35 -13.58
N ILE A 741 17.90 -9.52 -13.96
CA ILE A 741 16.86 -9.86 -14.95
C ILE A 741 17.24 -9.24 -16.30
N ARG A 742 17.23 -10.03 -17.36
CA ARG A 742 17.58 -9.60 -18.73
C ARG A 742 16.41 -9.81 -19.67
N MET A 743 16.31 -8.98 -20.70
CA MET A 743 15.30 -9.11 -21.75
C MET A 743 15.95 -9.74 -23.00
N ASP A 744 15.59 -10.98 -23.33
CA ASP A 744 16.09 -11.70 -24.52
C ASP A 744 14.96 -12.46 -25.21
N ALA A 745 15.10 -12.72 -26.50
CA ALA A 745 14.11 -13.49 -27.26
C ALA A 745 14.16 -14.97 -26.84
N LYS A 746 13.01 -15.66 -26.88
CA LYS A 746 12.95 -17.10 -26.62
C LYS A 746 13.87 -17.84 -27.61
N PRO A 747 14.91 -18.54 -27.14
CA PRO A 747 15.85 -19.20 -28.03
C PRO A 747 15.18 -20.42 -28.70
N PRO A 748 15.59 -20.78 -29.93
CA PRO A 748 15.12 -22.01 -30.58
C PRO A 748 15.64 -23.23 -29.80
N LYS A 749 14.81 -24.30 -29.72
CA LYS A 749 15.22 -25.55 -29.06
C LYS A 749 16.49 -26.11 -29.71
N LYS A 750 17.48 -26.46 -28.87
CA LYS A 750 18.70 -27.14 -29.31
C LYS A 750 18.40 -28.60 -29.71
N PRO A 751 19.16 -29.16 -30.67
CA PRO A 751 19.20 -30.60 -30.90
C PRO A 751 19.65 -31.34 -29.65
N SER A 752 19.22 -32.60 -29.50
CA SER A 752 19.63 -33.42 -28.34
C SER A 752 21.14 -33.69 -28.35
N LEU A 753 21.72 -33.97 -27.17
CA LEU A 753 23.14 -34.31 -27.03
C LEU A 753 23.58 -35.44 -27.97
N LEU A 754 22.72 -36.45 -28.17
CA LEU A 754 22.97 -37.56 -29.09
C LEU A 754 23.02 -37.11 -30.55
N GLN A 755 22.14 -36.19 -30.96
CA GLN A 755 22.15 -35.65 -32.32
C GLN A 755 23.38 -34.79 -32.60
N TRP A 756 23.83 -34.00 -31.61
CA TRP A 756 25.08 -33.27 -31.72
C TRP A 756 26.28 -34.24 -31.80
N MET A 757 26.36 -35.21 -30.90
CA MET A 757 27.49 -36.15 -30.84
C MET A 757 27.61 -37.03 -32.09
N LEU A 758 26.49 -37.51 -32.63
CA LEU A 758 26.47 -38.43 -33.77
C LEU A 758 26.49 -37.74 -35.13
N PHE A 759 25.95 -36.51 -35.24
CA PHE A 759 25.73 -35.84 -36.52
C PHE A 759 26.28 -34.42 -36.60
N GLY A 760 26.91 -33.90 -35.54
CA GLY A 760 27.35 -32.50 -35.48
C GLY A 760 26.20 -31.50 -35.62
N ALA A 761 24.97 -31.91 -35.30
CA ALA A 761 23.79 -31.09 -35.49
C ALA A 761 23.70 -30.00 -34.41
N GLY A 762 23.89 -28.74 -34.81
CA GLY A 762 23.79 -27.58 -33.93
C GLY A 762 25.06 -27.30 -33.11
N PRO A 763 25.03 -26.29 -32.23
CA PRO A 763 26.15 -25.92 -31.39
C PRO A 763 26.37 -26.91 -30.25
N GLY A 764 27.56 -26.90 -29.64
CA GLY A 764 27.93 -27.82 -28.58
C GLY A 764 27.14 -27.64 -27.27
N PRO A 765 27.33 -28.55 -26.30
CA PRO A 765 26.84 -28.38 -24.94
C PRO A 765 27.29 -27.03 -24.37
N GLY A 766 26.35 -26.28 -23.82
CA GLY A 766 26.50 -24.94 -23.23
C GLY A 766 26.56 -23.80 -24.25
N GLU A 767 26.71 -24.09 -25.54
CA GLU A 767 26.97 -23.08 -26.56
C GLU A 767 25.70 -22.72 -27.33
N ALA A 768 25.27 -21.46 -27.30
CA ALA A 768 24.23 -20.97 -28.22
C ALA A 768 24.60 -19.59 -28.77
N PRO A 769 25.58 -19.53 -29.69
CA PRO A 769 26.04 -18.27 -30.26
C PRO A 769 24.87 -17.49 -30.85
N TYR A 770 24.88 -16.17 -30.65
CA TYR A 770 23.81 -15.27 -31.15
C TYR A 770 23.51 -15.49 -32.64
N GLY A 771 24.54 -15.66 -33.47
CA GLY A 771 24.40 -15.91 -34.91
C GLY A 771 23.64 -17.20 -35.24
N TRP A 772 23.85 -18.28 -34.46
CA TRP A 772 23.12 -19.53 -34.62
C TRP A 772 21.65 -19.37 -34.19
N ARG A 773 21.41 -18.77 -33.01
CA ARG A 773 20.06 -18.51 -32.49
C ARG A 773 19.22 -17.70 -33.47
N LYS A 774 19.80 -16.61 -34.00
CA LYS A 774 19.13 -15.72 -34.96
C LYS A 774 18.76 -16.47 -36.25
N LYS A 775 19.68 -17.29 -36.78
CA LYS A 775 19.46 -18.04 -38.01
C LYS A 775 18.36 -19.10 -37.86
N GLU A 776 18.36 -19.86 -36.75
CA GLU A 776 17.36 -20.91 -36.54
C GLU A 776 15.99 -20.37 -36.13
N ALA A 777 15.94 -19.28 -35.33
CA ALA A 777 14.67 -18.60 -35.04
C ALA A 777 13.99 -18.09 -36.32
N ALA A 778 14.76 -17.52 -37.25
CA ALA A 778 14.25 -17.08 -38.55
C ALA A 778 13.73 -18.25 -39.40
N LYS A 779 14.44 -19.39 -39.41
CA LYS A 779 14.01 -20.61 -40.11
C LYS A 779 12.69 -21.16 -39.55
N GLN A 780 12.48 -21.03 -38.24
CA GLN A 780 11.31 -21.51 -37.52
C GLN A 780 10.18 -20.46 -37.41
N GLN A 781 10.36 -19.27 -38.01
CA GLN A 781 9.39 -18.16 -37.95
C GLN A 781 8.97 -17.79 -36.51
N MET A 782 9.93 -17.84 -35.58
CA MET A 782 9.67 -17.56 -34.16
C MET A 782 9.47 -16.05 -33.91
N PRO A 783 8.63 -15.65 -32.93
CA PRO A 783 8.45 -14.24 -32.57
C PRO A 783 9.75 -13.62 -32.03
N GLU A 784 10.07 -12.38 -32.43
CA GLU A 784 11.22 -11.62 -31.91
C GLU A 784 10.98 -10.94 -30.55
N ALA A 785 9.79 -11.12 -29.96
CA ALA A 785 9.43 -10.50 -28.69
C ALA A 785 10.43 -10.92 -27.58
N LYS A 786 11.07 -9.92 -26.96
CA LYS A 786 11.99 -10.15 -25.85
C LYS A 786 11.19 -10.47 -24.58
N LEU A 787 11.50 -11.60 -23.97
CA LEU A 787 10.93 -12.03 -22.70
C LEU A 787 11.93 -11.77 -21.57
N ALA A 788 11.40 -11.65 -20.36
CA ALA A 788 12.24 -11.53 -19.17
C ALA A 788 12.86 -12.89 -18.83
N ILE A 789 14.17 -12.88 -18.58
CA ILE A 789 14.97 -14.06 -18.26
C ILE A 789 15.73 -13.79 -16.97
N LYS A 790 15.64 -14.74 -16.04
CA LYS A 790 16.37 -14.74 -14.78
C LYS A 790 16.54 -16.16 -14.27
N CYS A 791 17.51 -16.39 -13.39
CA CYS A 791 17.63 -17.68 -12.70
C CYS A 791 16.32 -18.02 -11.97
N ASP A 792 15.82 -19.24 -12.19
CA ASP A 792 14.61 -19.83 -11.62
C ASP A 792 14.94 -21.00 -10.69
N MET A 793 16.22 -21.11 -10.25
CA MET A 793 16.72 -22.24 -9.47
C MET A 793 16.55 -23.59 -10.16
N CYS A 794 16.39 -23.60 -11.49
CA CYS A 794 16.02 -24.80 -12.24
C CYS A 794 14.71 -25.43 -11.73
N SER A 795 13.74 -24.59 -11.31
CA SER A 795 12.41 -25.05 -10.90
C SER A 795 11.81 -25.98 -11.96
N GLY A 796 11.33 -27.15 -11.52
CA GLY A 796 10.80 -28.21 -12.38
C GLY A 796 11.84 -29.12 -13.05
N ILE A 797 13.14 -28.97 -12.76
CA ILE A 797 14.21 -29.86 -13.22
C ILE A 797 14.67 -30.77 -12.08
N ASP A 798 14.63 -32.08 -12.31
CA ASP A 798 15.10 -33.08 -11.35
C ASP A 798 16.58 -32.86 -10.99
N GLY A 799 16.86 -32.88 -9.68
CA GLY A 799 18.20 -32.67 -9.12
C GLY A 799 18.56 -31.22 -8.76
N GLY A 800 17.66 -30.24 -8.93
CA GLY A 800 17.83 -28.87 -8.40
C GLY A 800 18.65 -27.92 -9.30
N PRO A 801 19.48 -27.00 -8.76
CA PRO A 801 20.26 -26.04 -9.55
C PRO A 801 21.38 -26.69 -10.37
N ALA A 802 21.32 -26.57 -11.70
CA ALA A 802 22.33 -27.13 -12.61
C ALA A 802 23.73 -26.53 -12.41
N CYS A 803 23.82 -25.24 -12.04
CA CYS A 803 25.08 -24.55 -11.80
C CYS A 803 25.89 -25.14 -10.63
N VAL A 804 25.20 -25.64 -9.59
CA VAL A 804 25.81 -26.30 -8.44
C VAL A 804 26.21 -27.74 -8.81
N ARG A 805 25.28 -28.51 -9.40
CA ARG A 805 25.55 -29.91 -9.79
C ARG A 805 26.72 -30.06 -10.77
N ALA A 806 26.88 -29.10 -11.67
CA ALA A 806 27.93 -29.14 -12.67
C ALA A 806 29.30 -28.66 -12.16
N CYS A 807 29.39 -28.18 -10.92
CA CYS A 807 30.64 -27.72 -10.34
C CYS A 807 31.50 -28.93 -9.92
N PRO A 808 32.65 -29.18 -10.58
CA PRO A 808 33.44 -30.39 -10.33
C PRO A 808 34.18 -30.34 -8.98
N THR A 809 34.39 -29.15 -8.42
CA THR A 809 35.12 -28.93 -7.17
C THR A 809 34.20 -28.61 -6.00
N GLY A 810 32.89 -28.49 -6.23
CA GLY A 810 31.94 -28.02 -5.21
C GLY A 810 32.04 -26.52 -4.88
N ALA A 811 32.83 -25.74 -5.64
CA ALA A 811 33.01 -24.30 -5.43
C ALA A 811 31.72 -23.48 -5.50
N ALA A 812 30.79 -23.86 -6.39
CA ALA A 812 29.51 -23.15 -6.57
C ALA A 812 28.45 -23.75 -5.65
N ILE A 813 27.97 -22.96 -4.70
CA ILE A 813 26.99 -23.38 -3.69
C ILE A 813 25.80 -22.44 -3.67
N ARG A 814 24.62 -22.97 -3.34
CA ARG A 814 23.44 -22.16 -3.04
C ARG A 814 23.15 -22.23 -1.56
N VAL A 815 23.08 -21.04 -0.95
CA VAL A 815 22.96 -20.91 0.50
C VAL A 815 21.86 -19.91 0.84
N SER A 816 21.14 -20.19 1.91
CA SER A 816 20.22 -19.25 2.51
C SER A 816 20.96 -18.39 3.55
N PRO A 817 20.61 -17.10 3.71
CA PRO A 817 21.33 -16.20 4.61
C PRO A 817 21.39 -16.69 6.06
N ASP A 818 20.32 -17.32 6.56
CA ASP A 818 20.25 -17.89 7.90
C ASP A 818 21.25 -19.03 8.13
N LYS A 819 21.56 -19.81 7.10
CA LYS A 819 22.55 -20.89 7.18
C LYS A 819 23.98 -20.37 7.09
N PHE A 820 24.21 -19.33 6.29
CA PHE A 820 25.56 -18.84 5.98
C PHE A 820 26.02 -17.69 6.88
N LEU A 821 25.12 -16.84 7.37
CA LEU A 821 25.44 -15.67 8.21
C LEU A 821 25.27 -15.95 9.71
N THR A 822 25.36 -17.21 10.12
CA THR A 822 25.32 -17.58 11.55
C THR A 822 26.69 -18.11 11.96
N PHE A 823 27.36 -17.39 12.87
CA PHE A 823 28.77 -17.61 13.23
C PHE A 823 29.10 -19.05 13.62
N THR A 824 28.20 -19.72 14.34
CA THR A 824 28.40 -21.10 14.85
C THR A 824 28.50 -22.15 13.75
N LYS A 825 27.72 -22.04 12.66
CA LYS A 825 27.70 -23.05 11.59
C LYS A 825 28.91 -22.98 10.66
N LEU A 826 29.51 -21.80 10.50
CA LEU A 826 30.72 -21.62 9.69
C LEU A 826 31.98 -22.18 10.34
N THR A 827 32.01 -22.37 11.66
CA THR A 827 33.16 -22.98 12.35
C THR A 827 33.12 -24.51 12.36
N GLU A 828 31.95 -25.13 12.20
CA GLU A 828 31.82 -26.59 12.02
C GLU A 828 32.39 -27.04 10.66
N ASP A 829 32.48 -26.15 9.66
CA ASP A 829 33.09 -26.42 8.35
C ASP A 829 34.61 -26.11 8.30
N VAL A 830 35.19 -25.60 9.38
CA VAL A 830 36.62 -25.21 9.48
C VAL A 830 37.44 -26.18 10.38
N GLU A 831 36.77 -27.12 11.06
CA GLU A 831 37.38 -28.29 11.70
C GLU A 831 37.20 -29.54 10.84
#